data_AF-A0A838UVJ3-F1
#
_entry.id   AF-A0A838UVJ3-F1
#
_cell.length_a   1.000
_cell.length_b   1.000
_cell.length_c   1.000
_cell.angle_alpha   90.00
_cell.angle_beta   90.00
_cell.angle_gamma   90.00
#
_symmetry.space_group_name_H-M   'P 1'
#
loop_
_entity.id
_entity.type
_entity.pdbx_description
1 polymer ?
#
loop_
_entity_poly.entity_id
_entity_poly.type
_entity_poly.pdbx_seq_one_letter_code
_entity_poly.pdbx_strand_id
1 'polypeptide(L)'
;YGTNNEFGFDYLRDNMVGDMAQKVQRQLSYAIVDEVDNILIDEARTPLIISAPSVESPEQYVRFAKVAPILKEGDDYTVDLKGRTVAISDGGIDKIEAALNLQNLYGDMEMTRYLENALKAEAIFIRDRDYIVRNGEVLIVDEHTGRILDGRRYSEGLHQALEAKERVKVQAENRTVATITFQNYFRLYRKLAGMTGTALTEAAEFDKIYKLDVMVIPTHRPKIRKDSTDYVYKSEKAKFDAVVEEIQRRHEAGQPVLVGTTSVDKSELVAAKLDRVGIAYELLNAKNHQREADIIAQAGVSGAVTISTNMAGRGTDIQLGGDPAGFVDQILSEWNIDLEVATEEDRNEALAEAKKRCEEDHERVVELGGLHVIGTERHDARRIDNQLRGRAGRQGDPGSTRFYISLQDDLMRRFGSDRVAGLMDRMGMEDDMPIENKMISGLIEQAQQKVEAYYFDIRKHLVEYDDVIAKQRETIYADRDALLQNEGVHERVIDLMTEEIEVVVGEACTGNLAEQWNLDAIVALFDRWHMSIDDDFFPENLATLKRPVFIQQCVDYALEQREAKLTEVREQIMALGHDEENADQQVLTLERNIMLQVVDRLWMEHIDTMDELRSSIGLRGIAQIDPLVEFKREGYASFDHLKEQIRHYVTETLMGLQISVTAPPPPVPQIPQGMTTNTEAIAAATGQSKDEGTLTEPERKNGTPKRALTQKKAQARATAGRPLPGSKTPSRLLNGTPAPSNVVPASKTPSRPLNGNGLTQTRTPSRPLAGAKRVALDPAALVGVGANDPCPCGSGQKYKFCHGVGKK
;
A
#
# COMPACT_ATOMS: atom_id res chain seq x y z
N TYR A 1 -17.01 1.89 -17.11
CA TYR A 1 -16.93 1.68 -15.65
C TYR A 1 -15.84 0.66 -15.38
N GLY A 2 -15.28 0.66 -14.18
CA GLY A 2 -14.15 -0.15 -13.76
C GLY A 2 -13.72 0.28 -12.35
N THR A 3 -12.87 -0.50 -11.70
CA THR A 3 -12.35 -0.18 -10.36
C THR A 3 -11.19 0.83 -10.43
N ASN A 4 -10.99 1.54 -9.33
CA ASN A 4 -9.80 2.37 -9.10
C ASN A 4 -8.48 1.61 -9.31
N ASN A 5 -8.41 0.36 -8.85
CA ASN A 5 -7.26 -0.52 -9.03
C ASN A 5 -7.01 -0.83 -10.51
N GLU A 6 -8.02 -1.24 -11.28
CA GLU A 6 -7.89 -1.50 -12.72
C GLU A 6 -7.40 -0.25 -13.47
N PHE A 7 -8.07 0.90 -13.28
CA PHE A 7 -7.67 2.15 -13.92
C PHE A 7 -6.25 2.59 -13.56
N GLY A 8 -5.84 2.44 -12.30
CA GLY A 8 -4.50 2.81 -11.88
C GLY A 8 -3.40 1.84 -12.36
N PHE A 9 -3.66 0.53 -12.38
CA PHE A 9 -2.71 -0.46 -12.90
C PHE A 9 -2.66 -0.51 -14.43
N ASP A 10 -3.74 -0.15 -15.13
CA ASP A 10 -3.72 0.14 -16.57
C ASP A 10 -2.81 1.35 -16.85
N TYR A 11 -2.98 2.45 -16.10
CA TYR A 11 -2.10 3.62 -16.23
C TYR A 11 -0.62 3.30 -15.96
N LEU A 12 -0.31 2.52 -14.92
CA LEU A 12 1.08 2.12 -14.67
C LEU A 12 1.63 1.22 -15.79
N ARG A 13 0.82 0.31 -16.37
CA ARG A 13 1.21 -0.52 -17.52
C ARG A 13 1.40 0.27 -18.80
N ASP A 14 0.53 1.24 -19.10
CA ASP A 14 0.61 2.12 -20.27
C ASP A 14 1.86 2.99 -20.32
N ASN A 15 2.53 3.20 -19.18
CA ASN A 15 3.82 3.89 -19.09
C ASN A 15 5.03 2.93 -19.08
N MET A 16 4.80 1.63 -19.32
CA MET A 16 5.85 0.59 -19.50
C MET A 16 5.78 -0.12 -20.87
N VAL A 17 4.84 0.24 -21.75
CA VAL A 17 4.70 -0.40 -23.08
C VAL A 17 5.81 0.01 -24.05
N GLY A 18 6.19 -0.89 -24.96
CA GLY A 18 7.19 -0.62 -26.00
C GLY A 18 6.62 -0.01 -27.30
N ASP A 19 5.30 0.08 -27.42
CA ASP A 19 4.59 0.56 -28.61
C ASP A 19 3.29 1.28 -28.21
N MET A 20 2.93 2.38 -28.89
CA MET A 20 1.67 3.11 -28.68
C MET A 20 0.43 2.23 -28.86
N ALA A 21 0.48 1.24 -29.75
CA ALA A 21 -0.62 0.31 -30.00
C ALA A 21 -0.90 -0.65 -28.82
N GLN A 22 -0.02 -0.71 -27.82
CA GLN A 22 -0.21 -1.48 -26.59
C GLN A 22 -0.88 -0.69 -25.46
N LYS A 23 -0.99 0.66 -25.55
CA LYS A 23 -1.67 1.46 -24.53
C LYS A 23 -3.18 1.21 -24.54
N VAL A 24 -3.77 1.00 -23.36
CA VAL A 24 -5.22 0.75 -23.22
C VAL A 24 -6.01 2.00 -22.84
N GLN A 25 -5.35 3.01 -22.27
CA GLN A 25 -5.95 4.28 -21.89
C GLN A 25 -5.72 5.39 -22.92
N ARG A 26 -6.54 6.43 -22.77
CA ARG A 26 -6.47 7.70 -23.51
C ARG A 26 -6.42 8.84 -22.50
N GLN A 27 -6.08 10.05 -22.96
CA GLN A 27 -5.97 11.27 -22.14
C GLN A 27 -7.05 11.38 -21.05
N LEU A 28 -6.60 11.45 -19.78
CA LEU A 28 -7.42 11.42 -18.57
C LEU A 28 -8.31 12.68 -18.45
N SER A 29 -9.51 12.58 -19.03
CA SER A 29 -10.35 13.76 -19.31
C SER A 29 -11.30 14.12 -18.17
N TYR A 30 -12.01 13.15 -17.60
CA TYR A 30 -12.96 13.34 -16.50
C TYR A 30 -13.14 12.05 -15.71
N ALA A 31 -12.98 12.11 -14.40
CA ALA A 31 -13.37 11.05 -13.47
C ALA A 31 -14.58 11.49 -12.63
N ILE A 32 -15.56 10.60 -12.49
CA ILE A 32 -16.59 10.64 -11.44
C ILE A 32 -16.32 9.43 -10.55
N VAL A 33 -15.88 9.69 -9.32
CA VAL A 33 -15.58 8.65 -8.33
C VAL A 33 -16.85 8.36 -7.54
N ASP A 34 -17.45 7.20 -7.75
CA ASP A 34 -18.50 6.71 -6.84
C ASP A 34 -17.89 6.29 -5.51
N GLU A 35 -18.67 6.37 -4.43
CA GLU A 35 -18.24 6.06 -3.06
C GLU A 35 -16.90 6.74 -2.67
N VAL A 36 -16.78 8.02 -3.04
CA VAL A 36 -15.52 8.79 -3.08
C VAL A 36 -14.77 8.88 -1.74
N ASP A 37 -15.47 8.85 -0.60
CA ASP A 37 -14.85 8.87 0.73
C ASP A 37 -14.23 7.52 1.14
N ASN A 38 -14.53 6.43 0.43
CA ASN A 38 -13.76 5.20 0.55
C ASN A 38 -12.54 5.25 -0.39
N ILE A 39 -12.75 5.48 -1.68
CA ILE A 39 -11.68 5.39 -2.69
C ILE A 39 -10.57 6.43 -2.46
N LEU A 40 -10.92 7.67 -2.11
CA LEU A 40 -9.94 8.76 -1.96
C LEU A 40 -9.44 8.98 -0.52
N ILE A 41 -9.94 8.25 0.48
CA ILE A 41 -9.58 8.44 1.91
C ILE A 41 -9.26 7.13 2.64
N ASP A 42 -9.96 6.01 2.34
CA ASP A 42 -9.64 4.70 2.93
C ASP A 42 -8.66 3.89 2.10
N GLU A 43 -8.89 3.74 0.80
CA GLU A 43 -7.99 2.98 -0.08
C GLU A 43 -6.71 3.76 -0.39
N ALA A 44 -6.81 5.10 -0.42
CA ALA A 44 -5.73 6.06 -0.55
C ALA A 44 -4.71 6.09 0.62
N ARG A 45 -4.71 5.08 1.50
CA ARG A 45 -3.67 4.83 2.51
C ARG A 45 -2.45 4.09 1.94
N THR A 46 -2.61 3.39 0.82
CA THR A 46 -1.58 2.57 0.19
C THR A 46 -1.43 3.01 -1.27
N PRO A 47 -0.20 3.22 -1.80
CA PRO A 47 -0.01 3.48 -3.22
C PRO A 47 -0.26 2.22 -4.05
N LEU A 48 -0.56 2.38 -5.33
CA LEU A 48 -0.53 1.30 -6.30
C LEU A 48 0.93 0.98 -6.62
N ILE A 49 1.32 -0.29 -6.52
CA ILE A 49 2.69 -0.76 -6.78
C ILE A 49 2.63 -1.94 -7.75
N ILE A 50 3.41 -1.84 -8.83
CA ILE A 50 3.84 -2.97 -9.63
C ILE A 50 5.28 -3.28 -9.25
N SER A 51 5.53 -4.54 -8.88
CA SER A 51 6.87 -5.05 -8.58
C SER A 51 7.25 -6.16 -9.55
N ALA A 52 8.51 -6.21 -9.96
CA ALA A 52 9.05 -7.28 -10.78
C ALA A 52 10.15 -8.04 -10.01
N PRO A 53 10.38 -9.33 -10.31
CA PRO A 53 11.54 -10.06 -9.81
C PRO A 53 12.84 -9.36 -10.27
N SER A 54 13.76 -9.12 -9.34
CA SER A 54 15.07 -8.58 -9.67
C SER A 54 15.87 -9.57 -10.51
N VAL A 55 16.75 -9.02 -11.35
CA VAL A 55 17.74 -9.78 -12.14
C VAL A 55 18.95 -10.18 -11.28
N GLU A 56 19.08 -9.62 -10.06
CA GLU A 56 20.09 -10.00 -9.06
C GLU A 56 20.10 -11.51 -8.82
N SER A 57 21.27 -12.14 -8.99
CA SER A 57 21.39 -13.59 -8.79
C SER A 57 21.22 -13.94 -7.30
N PRO A 58 20.26 -14.83 -6.94
CA PRO A 58 20.12 -15.35 -5.58
C PRO A 58 21.38 -16.06 -5.05
N GLU A 59 22.34 -16.35 -5.93
CA GLU A 59 23.67 -16.85 -5.59
C GLU A 59 24.43 -15.91 -4.63
N GLN A 60 24.25 -14.58 -4.69
CA GLN A 60 24.92 -13.67 -3.75
C GLN A 60 24.41 -13.86 -2.32
N TYR A 61 23.10 -13.97 -2.12
CA TYR A 61 22.54 -14.35 -0.81
C TYR A 61 23.10 -15.69 -0.31
N VAL A 62 23.15 -16.69 -1.19
CA VAL A 62 23.75 -18.01 -0.90
C VAL A 62 25.28 -17.93 -0.67
N ARG A 63 25.96 -16.88 -1.14
CA ARG A 63 27.39 -16.64 -0.97
C ARG A 63 27.67 -15.96 0.37
N PHE A 64 26.96 -14.87 0.70
CA PHE A 64 27.10 -14.17 1.97
C PHE A 64 26.62 -15.01 3.17
N ALA A 65 25.54 -15.77 3.03
CA ALA A 65 25.08 -16.70 4.07
C ALA A 65 26.07 -17.85 4.38
N LYS A 66 27.04 -18.14 3.50
CA LYS A 66 28.13 -19.11 3.78
C LYS A 66 29.28 -18.51 4.59
N VAL A 67 29.47 -17.18 4.53
CA VAL A 67 30.60 -16.50 5.19
C VAL A 67 30.21 -15.74 6.46
N ALA A 68 28.95 -15.33 6.62
CA ALA A 68 28.48 -14.70 7.87
C ALA A 68 28.77 -15.55 9.13
N PRO A 69 28.62 -16.90 9.14
CA PRO A 69 28.98 -17.74 10.30
C PRO A 69 30.49 -17.90 10.56
N ILE A 70 31.37 -17.31 9.73
CA ILE A 70 32.83 -17.26 9.97
C ILE A 70 33.17 -16.12 10.93
N LEU A 71 32.38 -15.04 10.89
CA LEU A 71 32.56 -13.85 11.73
C LEU A 71 32.04 -14.08 13.14
N LYS A 72 32.69 -13.47 14.13
CA LYS A 72 32.32 -13.56 15.54
C LYS A 72 31.74 -12.27 16.10
N GLU A 73 30.61 -12.38 16.78
CA GLU A 73 30.09 -11.30 17.62
C GLU A 73 31.12 -10.92 18.70
N GLY A 74 31.38 -9.63 18.85
CA GLY A 74 32.33 -9.05 19.81
C GLY A 74 33.75 -8.83 19.26
N ASP A 75 34.22 -9.68 18.35
CA ASP A 75 35.52 -9.51 17.66
C ASP A 75 35.33 -8.80 16.29
N ASP A 76 34.41 -9.32 15.47
CA ASP A 76 34.27 -9.00 14.04
C ASP A 76 33.04 -8.15 13.72
N TYR A 77 32.02 -8.21 14.56
CA TYR A 77 30.84 -7.35 14.48
C TYR A 77 30.19 -7.17 15.86
N THR A 78 29.32 -6.18 15.97
CA THR A 78 28.53 -5.86 17.16
C THR A 78 27.05 -5.80 16.80
N VAL A 79 26.18 -6.20 17.74
CA VAL A 79 24.73 -6.30 17.53
C VAL A 79 23.99 -5.39 18.52
N ASP A 80 23.09 -4.54 18.03
CA ASP A 80 22.09 -3.90 18.89
C ASP A 80 20.74 -4.63 18.77
N LEU A 81 20.45 -5.46 19.76
CA LEU A 81 19.18 -6.20 19.86
C LEU A 81 17.95 -5.30 20.06
N LYS A 82 18.12 -4.01 20.40
CA LYS A 82 17.00 -3.03 20.47
C LYS A 82 16.75 -2.35 19.13
N GLY A 83 17.80 -1.90 18.45
CA GLY A 83 17.71 -1.36 17.09
C GLY A 83 17.44 -2.41 16.02
N ARG A 84 17.70 -3.70 16.31
CA ARG A 84 17.79 -4.80 15.34
C ARG A 84 18.80 -4.51 14.22
N THR A 85 19.92 -3.89 14.58
CA THR A 85 21.03 -3.55 13.68
C THR A 85 22.30 -4.32 14.02
N VAL A 86 23.16 -4.49 13.02
CA VAL A 86 24.51 -5.05 13.15
C VAL A 86 25.50 -4.04 12.61
N ALA A 87 26.63 -3.85 13.28
CA ALA A 87 27.75 -3.02 12.80
C ALA A 87 29.03 -3.86 12.78
N ILE A 88 29.63 -4.03 11.60
CA ILE A 88 30.87 -4.79 11.39
C ILE A 88 32.11 -3.96 11.80
N SER A 89 33.19 -4.63 12.21
CA SER A 89 34.49 -4.00 12.49
C SER A 89 35.44 -4.16 11.29
N ASP A 90 36.47 -3.31 11.20
CA ASP A 90 37.49 -3.36 10.14
C ASP A 90 38.08 -4.77 9.96
N GLY A 91 38.40 -5.45 11.06
CA GLY A 91 38.92 -6.83 11.05
C GLY A 91 37.89 -7.91 10.67
N GLY A 92 36.59 -7.59 10.76
CA GLY A 92 35.52 -8.40 10.17
C GLY A 92 35.41 -8.22 8.65
N ILE A 93 35.68 -7.01 8.15
CA ILE A 93 35.68 -6.69 6.70
C ILE A 93 36.86 -7.39 6.03
N ASP A 94 38.08 -7.26 6.57
CA ASP A 94 39.29 -7.97 6.11
C ASP A 94 39.02 -9.47 5.89
N LYS A 95 38.28 -10.09 6.82
CA LYS A 95 37.91 -11.51 6.77
C LYS A 95 36.92 -11.83 5.66
N ILE A 96 35.94 -10.97 5.40
CA ILE A 96 34.97 -11.17 4.32
C ILE A 96 35.61 -10.94 2.95
N GLU A 97 36.43 -9.89 2.80
CA GLU A 97 37.17 -9.62 1.56
C GLU A 97 38.10 -10.79 1.22
N ALA A 98 38.84 -11.32 2.20
CA ALA A 98 39.65 -12.52 2.02
C ALA A 98 38.83 -13.79 1.73
N ALA A 99 37.68 -13.98 2.39
CA ALA A 99 36.82 -15.16 2.18
C ALA A 99 36.06 -15.15 0.85
N LEU A 100 35.78 -13.96 0.31
CA LEU A 100 35.07 -13.76 -0.95
C LEU A 100 35.99 -13.36 -2.12
N ASN A 101 37.29 -13.17 -1.89
CA ASN A 101 38.25 -12.66 -2.87
C ASN A 101 37.76 -11.35 -3.53
N LEU A 102 37.32 -10.41 -2.69
CA LEU A 102 36.96 -9.04 -3.09
C LEU A 102 38.16 -8.11 -2.87
N GLN A 103 38.23 -7.01 -3.61
CA GLN A 103 39.31 -6.00 -3.46
C GLN A 103 38.91 -4.80 -2.58
N ASN A 104 37.60 -4.56 -2.43
CA ASN A 104 37.01 -3.51 -1.59
C ASN A 104 35.51 -3.82 -1.46
N LEU A 105 35.02 -4.06 -0.24
CA LEU A 105 33.61 -4.28 0.05
C LEU A 105 32.80 -2.97 -0.04
N TYR A 106 33.38 -1.85 0.43
CA TYR A 106 32.74 -0.53 0.41
C TYR A 106 32.76 0.16 -0.97
N GLY A 107 33.41 -0.44 -1.96
CA GLY A 107 33.30 -0.01 -3.36
C GLY A 107 31.95 -0.37 -4.00
N ASP A 108 31.16 -1.21 -3.33
CA ASP A 108 29.90 -1.75 -3.83
C ASP A 108 28.85 -1.75 -2.70
N MET A 109 27.80 -0.93 -2.87
CA MET A 109 26.74 -0.79 -1.87
C MET A 109 25.86 -2.06 -1.78
N GLU A 110 25.71 -2.82 -2.86
CA GLU A 110 24.96 -4.08 -2.84
C GLU A 110 25.71 -5.15 -2.06
N MET A 111 27.02 -5.27 -2.24
CA MET A 111 27.85 -6.21 -1.47
C MET A 111 27.81 -5.90 0.04
N THR A 112 27.76 -4.62 0.40
CA THR A 112 27.55 -4.18 1.79
C THR A 112 26.16 -4.58 2.29
N ARG A 113 25.09 -4.36 1.51
CA ARG A 113 23.70 -4.75 1.81
C ARG A 113 23.57 -6.27 2.03
N TYR A 114 24.13 -7.09 1.13
CA TYR A 114 24.10 -8.55 1.26
C TYR A 114 24.80 -9.05 2.54
N LEU A 115 25.94 -8.45 2.91
CA LEU A 115 26.65 -8.81 4.14
C LEU A 115 25.87 -8.42 5.39
N GLU A 116 25.35 -7.19 5.44
CA GLU A 116 24.51 -6.74 6.55
C GLU A 116 23.30 -7.65 6.73
N ASN A 117 22.62 -8.01 5.64
CA ASN A 117 21.43 -8.87 5.69
C ASN A 117 21.77 -10.31 6.12
N ALA A 118 22.90 -10.87 5.65
CA ALA A 118 23.36 -12.17 6.13
C ALA A 118 23.73 -12.15 7.63
N LEU A 119 24.34 -11.07 8.12
CA LEU A 119 24.65 -10.89 9.55
C LEU A 119 23.41 -10.64 10.42
N LYS A 120 22.46 -9.80 9.97
CA LYS A 120 21.15 -9.62 10.62
C LYS A 120 20.41 -10.96 10.70
N ALA A 121 20.33 -11.68 9.58
CA ALA A 121 19.71 -13.00 9.49
C ALA A 121 20.38 -14.01 10.43
N GLU A 122 21.72 -14.06 10.51
CA GLU A 122 22.43 -15.00 11.38
C GLU A 122 22.24 -14.69 12.88
N ALA A 123 22.54 -13.45 13.30
CA ALA A 123 22.72 -13.09 14.70
C ALA A 123 21.46 -12.56 15.41
N ILE A 124 20.51 -11.94 14.69
CA ILE A 124 19.33 -11.29 15.32
C ILE A 124 18.09 -12.20 15.23
N PHE A 125 17.89 -12.85 14.08
CA PHE A 125 16.68 -13.62 13.77
C PHE A 125 16.88 -15.11 14.08
N ILE A 126 16.09 -15.60 15.03
CA ILE A 126 16.22 -16.93 15.61
C ILE A 126 15.06 -17.82 15.11
N ARG A 127 15.45 -18.92 14.46
CA ARG A 127 14.54 -19.98 14.03
C ARG A 127 13.75 -20.56 15.21
N ASP A 128 12.50 -20.90 14.94
CA ASP A 128 11.51 -21.40 15.89
C ASP A 128 11.16 -20.38 17.02
N ARG A 129 11.57 -19.11 16.89
CA ARG A 129 11.10 -17.94 17.66
C ARG A 129 10.49 -16.87 16.74
N ASP A 130 11.28 -16.36 15.80
CA ASP A 130 10.91 -15.21 14.95
C ASP A 130 10.37 -15.66 13.58
N TYR A 131 10.78 -16.85 13.14
CA TYR A 131 10.33 -17.52 11.93
C TYR A 131 10.42 -19.04 12.09
N ILE A 132 9.68 -19.79 11.28
CA ILE A 132 9.82 -21.25 11.12
C ILE A 132 10.11 -21.59 9.66
N VAL A 133 10.64 -22.78 9.41
CA VAL A 133 10.82 -23.32 8.06
C VAL A 133 9.84 -24.47 7.86
N ARG A 134 8.95 -24.37 6.87
CA ARG A 134 7.90 -25.37 6.57
C ARG A 134 7.76 -25.55 5.07
N ASN A 135 7.55 -26.78 4.60
CA ASN A 135 7.39 -27.14 3.18
C ASN A 135 8.53 -26.73 2.22
N GLY A 136 9.61 -26.12 2.71
CA GLY A 136 10.64 -25.50 1.87
C GLY A 136 10.49 -23.99 1.72
N GLU A 137 9.80 -23.31 2.66
CA GLU A 137 9.57 -21.87 2.72
C GLU A 137 9.84 -21.34 4.14
N VAL A 138 10.20 -20.06 4.25
CA VAL A 138 10.38 -19.35 5.54
C VAL A 138 9.07 -18.62 5.89
N LEU A 139 8.47 -18.95 7.03
CA LEU A 139 7.21 -18.35 7.48
C LEU A 139 7.45 -17.56 8.76
N ILE A 140 7.03 -16.29 8.79
CA ILE A 140 7.23 -15.39 9.94
C ILE A 140 6.32 -15.81 11.10
N VAL A 141 6.83 -15.70 12.33
CA VAL A 141 6.06 -15.91 13.57
C VAL A 141 5.86 -14.57 14.29
N ASP A 142 4.63 -14.32 14.73
CA ASP A 142 4.30 -13.16 15.55
C ASP A 142 4.85 -13.34 16.99
N GLU A 143 5.78 -12.46 17.38
CA GLU A 143 6.54 -12.52 18.64
C GLU A 143 5.66 -12.45 19.91
N HIS A 144 4.42 -11.93 19.81
CA HIS A 144 3.51 -11.77 20.95
C HIS A 144 2.47 -12.88 21.06
N THR A 145 2.09 -13.52 19.95
CA THR A 145 0.98 -14.48 19.88
C THR A 145 1.40 -15.88 19.44
N GLY A 146 2.62 -16.06 18.93
CA GLY A 146 3.11 -17.32 18.37
C GLY A 146 2.36 -17.77 17.11
N ARG A 147 1.56 -16.89 16.49
CA ARG A 147 0.83 -17.19 15.26
C ARG A 147 1.77 -17.10 14.06
N ILE A 148 1.60 -18.02 13.11
CA ILE A 148 2.26 -17.94 11.81
C ILE A 148 1.59 -16.81 11.00
N LEU A 149 2.38 -15.87 10.51
CA LEU A 149 1.93 -14.77 9.67
C LEU A 149 2.09 -15.16 8.20
N ASP A 150 1.12 -15.92 7.71
CA ASP A 150 1.11 -16.42 6.34
C ASP A 150 1.12 -15.27 5.31
N GLY A 151 1.72 -15.52 4.14
CA GLY A 151 1.95 -14.52 3.10
C GLY A 151 2.91 -13.36 3.43
N ARG A 152 3.41 -13.23 4.68
CA ARG A 152 4.32 -12.13 5.06
C ARG A 152 5.79 -12.46 4.86
N ARG A 153 6.54 -11.48 4.35
CA ARG A 153 8.01 -11.51 4.21
C ARG A 153 8.66 -10.34 4.95
N TYR A 154 9.96 -10.43 5.18
CA TYR A 154 10.77 -9.32 5.66
C TYR A 154 11.31 -8.51 4.45
N SER A 155 11.30 -7.18 4.57
CA SER A 155 11.75 -6.26 3.52
C SER A 155 13.28 -6.23 3.36
N GLU A 156 13.75 -5.40 2.43
CA GLU A 156 15.17 -5.01 2.28
C GLU A 156 16.14 -6.18 2.04
N GLY A 157 15.65 -7.34 1.59
CA GLY A 157 16.46 -8.55 1.34
C GLY A 157 16.72 -9.45 2.54
N LEU A 158 16.21 -9.09 3.72
CA LEU A 158 16.37 -9.89 4.94
C LEU A 158 15.67 -11.26 4.83
N HIS A 159 14.55 -11.36 4.10
CA HIS A 159 13.86 -12.65 3.91
C HIS A 159 14.68 -13.60 3.03
N GLN A 160 15.32 -13.08 1.98
CA GLN A 160 16.20 -13.81 1.08
C GLN A 160 17.48 -14.27 1.80
N ALA A 161 18.03 -13.43 2.68
CA ALA A 161 19.13 -13.81 3.57
C ALA A 161 18.73 -14.93 4.55
N LEU A 162 17.49 -14.93 5.06
CA LEU A 162 16.95 -16.01 5.90
C LEU A 162 16.68 -17.30 5.11
N GLU A 163 16.14 -17.22 3.89
CA GLU A 163 16.04 -18.37 2.99
C GLU A 163 17.43 -18.97 2.72
N ALA A 164 18.45 -18.13 2.49
CA ALA A 164 19.82 -18.57 2.25
C ALA A 164 20.47 -19.23 3.49
N LYS A 165 20.30 -18.63 4.69
CA LYS A 165 20.74 -19.17 5.98
C LYS A 165 20.19 -20.59 6.20
N GLU A 166 18.88 -20.75 5.99
CA GLU A 166 18.17 -22.02 6.18
C GLU A 166 18.33 -23.02 5.02
N ARG A 167 19.06 -22.62 3.95
CA ARG A 167 19.28 -23.41 2.73
C ARG A 167 17.98 -23.78 2.00
N VAL A 168 17.00 -22.90 2.13
CA VAL A 168 15.75 -22.87 1.35
C VAL A 168 16.06 -22.37 -0.07
N LYS A 169 15.14 -22.59 -1.02
CA LYS A 169 15.24 -21.98 -2.35
C LYS A 169 15.04 -20.48 -2.22
N VAL A 170 16.14 -19.73 -2.17
CA VAL A 170 16.13 -18.27 -2.18
C VAL A 170 15.34 -17.78 -3.38
N GLN A 171 14.38 -16.90 -3.12
CA GLN A 171 13.54 -16.27 -4.14
C GLN A 171 14.18 -14.95 -4.58
N ALA A 172 13.96 -14.54 -5.83
CA ALA A 172 14.38 -13.22 -6.28
C ALA A 172 13.72 -12.14 -5.40
N GLU A 173 14.38 -10.99 -5.29
CA GLU A 173 13.77 -9.81 -4.65
C GLU A 173 12.68 -9.26 -5.56
N ASN A 174 11.62 -8.68 -4.97
CA ASN A 174 10.64 -7.93 -5.75
C ASN A 174 11.00 -6.45 -5.64
N ARG A 175 11.51 -5.87 -6.73
CA ARG A 175 11.87 -4.45 -6.84
C ARG A 175 10.70 -3.66 -7.41
N THR A 176 10.54 -2.40 -7.01
CA THR A 176 9.43 -1.55 -7.43
C THR A 176 9.72 -0.97 -8.81
N VAL A 177 9.03 -1.47 -9.84
CA VAL A 177 9.23 -1.00 -11.23
C VAL A 177 8.31 0.17 -11.59
N ALA A 178 7.12 0.24 -10.99
CA ALA A 178 6.19 1.34 -11.20
C ALA A 178 5.31 1.56 -9.98
N THR A 179 5.09 2.82 -9.60
CA THR A 179 4.27 3.19 -8.43
C THR A 179 3.55 4.53 -8.65
N ILE A 180 2.34 4.67 -8.08
CA ILE A 180 1.62 5.95 -7.98
C ILE A 180 0.63 5.93 -6.81
N THR A 181 0.45 7.06 -6.11
CA THR A 181 -0.64 7.18 -5.12
C THR A 181 -2.00 7.38 -5.80
N PHE A 182 -3.10 6.90 -5.20
CA PHE A 182 -4.45 7.21 -5.70
C PHE A 182 -4.69 8.74 -5.75
N GLN A 183 -4.12 9.48 -4.80
CA GLN A 183 -4.13 10.94 -4.76
C GLN A 183 -3.58 11.54 -6.05
N ASN A 184 -2.37 11.15 -6.45
CA ASN A 184 -1.75 11.68 -7.65
C ASN A 184 -2.35 11.12 -8.93
N TYR A 185 -2.77 9.86 -8.97
CA TYR A 185 -3.50 9.30 -10.12
C TYR A 185 -4.78 10.10 -10.42
N PHE A 186 -5.63 10.34 -9.41
CA PHE A 186 -6.86 11.11 -9.63
C PHE A 186 -6.61 12.62 -9.88
N ARG A 187 -5.47 13.18 -9.45
CA ARG A 187 -5.03 14.55 -9.81
C ARG A 187 -4.63 14.71 -11.28
N LEU A 188 -4.31 13.63 -12.01
CA LEU A 188 -4.02 13.69 -13.46
C LEU A 188 -5.26 13.99 -14.32
N TYR A 189 -6.47 13.75 -13.79
CA TYR A 189 -7.69 13.99 -14.57
C TYR A 189 -7.98 15.49 -14.69
N ARG A 190 -8.12 15.98 -15.93
CA ARG A 190 -8.46 17.39 -16.23
C ARG A 190 -9.73 17.89 -15.50
N LYS A 191 -10.64 16.99 -15.16
CA LYS A 191 -11.72 17.24 -14.20
C LYS A 191 -11.88 16.03 -13.27
N LEU A 192 -12.11 16.29 -12.00
CA LEU A 192 -12.48 15.29 -11.00
C LEU A 192 -13.82 15.68 -10.37
N ALA A 193 -14.61 14.68 -10.00
CA ALA A 193 -15.83 14.79 -9.20
C ALA A 193 -16.05 13.47 -8.45
N GLY A 194 -16.97 13.46 -7.49
CA GLY A 194 -17.36 12.20 -6.83
C GLY A 194 -18.66 12.33 -6.05
N MET A 195 -19.15 11.19 -5.56
CA MET A 195 -20.40 11.08 -4.80
C MET A 195 -20.27 10.06 -3.67
N THR A 196 -21.01 10.28 -2.58
CA THR A 196 -21.09 9.44 -1.37
C THR A 196 -22.14 10.03 -0.43
N GLY A 197 -22.64 9.25 0.53
CA GLY A 197 -23.49 9.74 1.62
C GLY A 197 -22.74 10.50 2.72
N THR A 198 -21.39 10.45 2.77
CA THR A 198 -20.64 10.81 3.99
C THR A 198 -19.43 11.77 3.84
N ALA A 199 -19.23 12.40 2.68
CA ALA A 199 -18.06 13.25 2.41
C ALA A 199 -17.85 14.48 3.32
N LEU A 200 -18.89 14.95 4.04
CA LEU A 200 -18.84 16.25 4.74
C LEU A 200 -17.79 16.32 5.86
N THR A 201 -17.43 15.20 6.50
CA THR A 201 -16.37 15.18 7.51
C THR A 201 -14.99 15.39 6.90
N GLU A 202 -14.74 14.84 5.71
CA GLU A 202 -13.45 14.89 5.02
C GLU A 202 -13.32 16.08 4.06
N ALA A 203 -14.26 17.02 4.07
CA ALA A 203 -14.28 18.17 3.15
C ALA A 203 -12.97 18.99 3.17
N ALA A 204 -12.30 19.06 4.34
CA ALA A 204 -11.00 19.72 4.50
C ALA A 204 -9.80 18.88 4.03
N GLU A 205 -9.97 17.60 3.72
CA GLU A 205 -8.99 16.76 3.02
C GLU A 205 -9.25 16.79 1.49
N PHE A 206 -10.52 16.72 1.08
CA PHE A 206 -10.96 16.84 -0.31
C PHE A 206 -10.54 18.16 -0.97
N ASP A 207 -10.67 19.32 -0.29
CA ASP A 207 -10.02 20.54 -0.78
C ASP A 207 -8.49 20.35 -0.84
N LYS A 208 -7.84 20.12 0.31
CA LYS A 208 -6.37 20.19 0.40
C LYS A 208 -5.65 19.35 -0.64
N ILE A 209 -6.05 18.08 -0.79
CA ILE A 209 -5.41 17.11 -1.68
C ILE A 209 -5.96 17.21 -3.11
N TYR A 210 -7.28 17.25 -3.27
CA TYR A 210 -7.94 17.06 -4.58
C TYR A 210 -8.57 18.32 -5.19
N LYS A 211 -8.61 19.43 -4.44
CA LYS A 211 -9.29 20.68 -4.81
C LYS A 211 -10.79 20.47 -5.09
N LEU A 212 -11.41 19.57 -4.33
CA LEU A 212 -12.83 19.23 -4.41
C LEU A 212 -13.65 19.89 -3.29
N ASP A 213 -14.59 20.75 -3.67
CA ASP A 213 -15.63 21.24 -2.77
C ASP A 213 -16.67 20.15 -2.46
N VAL A 214 -17.11 20.05 -1.20
CA VAL A 214 -18.19 19.13 -0.79
C VAL A 214 -19.51 19.88 -0.62
N MET A 215 -20.48 19.57 -1.49
CA MET A 215 -21.84 20.11 -1.41
C MET A 215 -22.82 19.07 -0.86
N VAL A 216 -23.55 19.44 0.20
CA VAL A 216 -24.62 18.59 0.76
C VAL A 216 -25.89 18.77 -0.07
N ILE A 217 -26.28 17.73 -0.81
CA ILE A 217 -27.53 17.68 -1.56
C ILE A 217 -28.69 17.35 -0.59
N PRO A 218 -29.82 18.09 -0.60
CA PRO A 218 -31.00 17.75 0.20
C PRO A 218 -31.57 16.37 -0.15
N THR A 219 -32.05 15.64 0.86
CA THR A 219 -32.70 14.34 0.63
C THR A 219 -34.06 14.50 -0.04
N HIS A 220 -34.39 13.61 -0.98
CA HIS A 220 -35.67 13.61 -1.73
C HIS A 220 -36.91 13.60 -0.82
N ARG A 221 -36.85 12.86 0.28
CA ARG A 221 -37.85 12.86 1.36
C ARG A 221 -37.16 13.14 2.72
N PRO A 222 -37.88 13.62 3.75
CA PRO A 222 -37.30 13.92 5.06
C PRO A 222 -36.81 12.66 5.79
N LYS A 223 -35.60 12.69 6.36
CA LYS A 223 -35.09 11.61 7.23
C LYS A 223 -35.86 11.56 8.55
N ILE A 224 -36.60 10.47 8.80
CA ILE A 224 -37.31 10.22 10.08
C ILE A 224 -36.64 9.16 10.98
N ARG A 225 -35.51 8.58 10.53
CA ARG A 225 -34.77 7.52 11.24
C ARG A 225 -34.34 7.94 12.66
N LYS A 226 -34.60 7.06 13.63
CA LYS A 226 -34.31 7.24 15.06
C LYS A 226 -32.89 6.74 15.39
N ASP A 227 -31.91 7.63 15.34
CA ASP A 227 -30.54 7.34 15.79
C ASP A 227 -30.45 7.44 17.33
N SER A 228 -30.27 6.31 18.00
CA SER A 228 -30.20 6.20 19.47
C SER A 228 -28.82 6.52 20.04
N THR A 229 -28.81 6.84 21.33
CA THR A 229 -27.64 6.78 22.22
C THR A 229 -27.01 5.40 22.23
N ASP A 230 -25.71 5.39 22.51
CA ASP A 230 -24.88 4.19 22.54
C ASP A 230 -24.98 3.51 23.91
N TYR A 231 -24.93 2.18 23.92
CA TYR A 231 -24.86 1.36 25.13
C TYR A 231 -23.41 0.98 25.40
N VAL A 232 -22.83 1.44 26.51
CA VAL A 232 -21.43 1.18 26.87
C VAL A 232 -21.34 0.16 28.01
N TYR A 233 -20.61 -0.93 27.79
CA TYR A 233 -20.42 -2.07 28.70
C TYR A 233 -18.98 -2.15 29.22
N LYS A 234 -18.78 -2.81 30.36
CA LYS A 234 -17.43 -3.05 30.91
C LYS A 234 -16.70 -4.19 30.20
N SER A 235 -17.42 -5.23 29.80
CA SER A 235 -16.87 -6.43 29.14
C SER A 235 -17.43 -6.65 27.74
N GLU A 236 -16.61 -7.21 26.85
CA GLU A 236 -16.99 -7.58 25.49
C GLU A 236 -18.02 -8.72 25.49
N LYS A 237 -17.96 -9.60 26.50
CA LYS A 237 -18.97 -10.65 26.73
C LYS A 237 -20.36 -10.04 26.95
N ALA A 238 -20.50 -9.14 27.94
CA ALA A 238 -21.78 -8.51 28.26
C ALA A 238 -22.35 -7.72 27.08
N LYS A 239 -21.49 -7.00 26.34
CA LYS A 239 -21.83 -6.32 25.09
C LYS A 239 -22.50 -7.28 24.10
N PHE A 240 -21.87 -8.42 23.80
CA PHE A 240 -22.41 -9.37 22.81
C PHE A 240 -23.59 -10.19 23.32
N ASP A 241 -23.69 -10.47 24.62
CA ASP A 241 -24.88 -11.10 25.21
C ASP A 241 -26.11 -10.17 25.02
N ALA A 242 -25.97 -8.87 25.35
CA ALA A 242 -27.05 -7.89 25.18
C ALA A 242 -27.36 -7.52 23.71
N VAL A 243 -26.39 -7.60 22.79
CA VAL A 243 -26.65 -7.50 21.34
C VAL A 243 -27.59 -8.62 20.89
N VAL A 244 -27.37 -9.85 21.34
CA VAL A 244 -28.21 -11.00 20.99
C VAL A 244 -29.61 -10.87 21.59
N GLU A 245 -29.75 -10.34 22.81
CA GLU A 245 -31.06 -10.03 23.40
C GLU A 245 -31.84 -8.94 22.64
N GLU A 246 -31.18 -7.95 22.04
CA GLU A 246 -31.85 -6.98 21.15
C GLU A 246 -32.24 -7.64 19.82
N ILE A 247 -31.34 -8.42 19.19
CA ILE A 247 -31.66 -9.16 17.94
C ILE A 247 -32.86 -10.08 18.16
N GLN A 248 -32.88 -10.86 19.24
CA GLN A 248 -33.98 -11.75 19.59
C GLN A 248 -35.31 -11.00 19.72
N ARG A 249 -35.36 -9.93 20.52
CA ARG A 249 -36.59 -9.12 20.71
C ARG A 249 -37.07 -8.43 19.43
N ARG A 250 -36.19 -8.16 18.46
CA ARG A 250 -36.54 -7.59 17.15
C ARG A 250 -37.07 -8.67 16.20
N HIS A 251 -36.37 -9.79 16.12
CA HIS A 251 -36.73 -10.96 15.30
C HIS A 251 -38.07 -11.59 15.74
N GLU A 252 -38.30 -11.75 17.05
CA GLU A 252 -39.57 -12.21 17.62
C GLU A 252 -40.74 -11.26 17.33
N ALA A 253 -40.46 -9.97 17.10
CA ALA A 253 -41.43 -8.98 16.65
C ALA A 253 -41.56 -8.87 15.12
N GLY A 254 -40.79 -9.65 14.35
CA GLY A 254 -40.74 -9.60 12.88
C GLY A 254 -39.98 -8.39 12.29
N GLN A 255 -39.27 -7.60 13.10
CA GLN A 255 -38.53 -6.44 12.60
C GLN A 255 -37.16 -6.86 12.03
N PRO A 256 -36.81 -6.49 10.78
CA PRO A 256 -35.51 -6.82 10.20
C PRO A 256 -34.34 -6.15 10.93
N VAL A 257 -33.22 -6.87 11.04
CA VAL A 257 -32.02 -6.44 11.77
C VAL A 257 -30.76 -6.59 10.94
N LEU A 258 -30.03 -5.49 10.74
CA LEU A 258 -28.66 -5.50 10.22
C LEU A 258 -27.65 -5.31 11.37
N VAL A 259 -26.70 -6.22 11.50
CA VAL A 259 -25.65 -6.22 12.52
C VAL A 259 -24.29 -5.97 11.88
N GLY A 260 -23.67 -4.82 12.15
CA GLY A 260 -22.33 -4.47 11.67
C GLY A 260 -21.25 -4.73 12.72
N THR A 261 -20.21 -5.50 12.37
CA THR A 261 -19.02 -5.77 13.20
C THR A 261 -17.75 -5.24 12.54
N THR A 262 -16.59 -5.18 13.23
CA THR A 262 -15.32 -4.72 12.60
C THR A 262 -14.45 -5.84 12.00
N SER A 263 -14.84 -7.12 12.14
CA SER A 263 -13.94 -8.26 11.84
C SER A 263 -14.67 -9.59 11.78
N VAL A 264 -14.19 -10.51 10.93
CA VAL A 264 -14.73 -11.87 10.75
C VAL A 264 -14.89 -12.61 12.08
N ASP A 265 -13.85 -12.67 12.92
CA ASP A 265 -13.88 -13.31 14.26
C ASP A 265 -15.06 -12.85 15.12
N LYS A 266 -15.44 -11.56 15.04
CA LYS A 266 -16.54 -10.97 15.82
C LYS A 266 -17.91 -11.22 15.18
N SER A 267 -17.98 -11.30 13.84
CA SER A 267 -19.19 -11.78 13.15
C SER A 267 -19.46 -13.26 13.42
N GLU A 268 -18.43 -14.11 13.39
CA GLU A 268 -18.53 -15.53 13.76
C GLU A 268 -18.92 -15.71 15.23
N LEU A 269 -18.45 -14.84 16.14
CA LEU A 269 -18.88 -14.82 17.54
C LEU A 269 -20.37 -14.46 17.73
N VAL A 270 -20.92 -13.55 16.90
CA VAL A 270 -22.37 -13.23 16.92
C VAL A 270 -23.17 -14.38 16.32
N ALA A 271 -22.77 -14.88 15.15
CA ALA A 271 -23.36 -16.04 14.47
C ALA A 271 -23.49 -17.25 15.42
N ALA A 272 -22.36 -17.66 16.02
CA ALA A 272 -22.29 -18.78 16.97
C ALA A 272 -22.97 -18.53 18.32
N LYS A 273 -23.58 -17.34 18.55
CA LYS A 273 -24.54 -17.07 19.62
C LYS A 273 -25.98 -17.17 19.12
N LEU A 274 -26.31 -16.65 17.94
CA LEU A 274 -27.64 -16.78 17.33
C LEU A 274 -28.01 -18.26 17.09
N ASP A 275 -27.05 -19.08 16.66
CA ASP A 275 -27.20 -20.55 16.55
C ASP A 275 -27.70 -21.21 17.86
N ARG A 276 -27.32 -20.67 19.02
CA ARG A 276 -27.69 -21.23 20.33
C ARG A 276 -29.08 -20.80 20.79
N VAL A 277 -29.58 -19.70 20.23
CA VAL A 277 -30.94 -19.18 20.45
C VAL A 277 -31.91 -19.76 19.40
N GLY A 278 -31.41 -20.24 18.27
CA GLY A 278 -32.19 -20.81 17.17
C GLY A 278 -32.71 -19.77 16.17
N ILE A 279 -32.08 -18.59 16.13
CA ILE A 279 -32.43 -17.51 15.18
C ILE A 279 -31.67 -17.76 13.87
N ALA A 280 -32.39 -17.83 12.75
CA ALA A 280 -31.78 -17.89 11.42
C ALA A 280 -31.16 -16.52 11.06
N TYR A 281 -29.97 -16.54 10.47
CA TYR A 281 -29.24 -15.35 10.05
C TYR A 281 -28.46 -15.61 8.76
N GLU A 282 -28.20 -14.55 8.00
CA GLU A 282 -27.24 -14.55 6.90
C GLU A 282 -25.94 -13.86 7.32
N LEU A 283 -24.80 -14.33 6.81
CA LEU A 283 -23.46 -13.87 7.21
C LEU A 283 -22.63 -13.44 5.99
N LEU A 284 -22.21 -12.17 6.00
CA LEU A 284 -21.46 -11.51 4.94
C LEU A 284 -20.04 -11.21 5.44
N ASN A 285 -19.03 -11.71 4.73
CA ASN A 285 -17.63 -11.71 5.16
C ASN A 285 -16.68 -11.00 4.17
N ALA A 286 -17.22 -10.18 3.26
CA ALA A 286 -16.50 -9.47 2.20
C ALA A 286 -15.69 -10.38 1.26
N LYS A 287 -16.26 -11.54 0.89
CA LYS A 287 -15.61 -12.54 0.02
C LYS A 287 -16.22 -12.62 -1.38
N ASN A 288 -17.54 -12.79 -1.47
CA ASN A 288 -18.22 -12.97 -2.77
C ASN A 288 -19.26 -11.86 -2.98
N HIS A 289 -18.85 -10.78 -3.66
CA HIS A 289 -19.64 -9.56 -3.73
C HIS A 289 -21.02 -9.74 -4.39
N GLN A 290 -21.18 -10.65 -5.35
CA GLN A 290 -22.48 -10.91 -5.99
C GLN A 290 -23.45 -11.54 -4.99
N ARG A 291 -23.11 -12.69 -4.39
CA ARG A 291 -23.97 -13.35 -3.41
C ARG A 291 -24.22 -12.47 -2.19
N GLU A 292 -23.24 -11.68 -1.76
CA GLU A 292 -23.40 -10.71 -0.68
C GLU A 292 -24.36 -9.57 -1.03
N ALA A 293 -24.40 -9.14 -2.30
CA ALA A 293 -25.41 -8.20 -2.78
C ALA A 293 -26.81 -8.83 -2.83
N ASP A 294 -26.94 -10.05 -3.34
CA ASP A 294 -28.21 -10.78 -3.43
C ASP A 294 -28.85 -10.97 -2.03
N ILE A 295 -28.04 -11.33 -1.03
CA ILE A 295 -28.46 -11.42 0.38
C ILE A 295 -28.88 -10.06 0.93
N ILE A 296 -28.10 -9.00 0.68
CA ILE A 296 -28.38 -7.65 1.21
C ILE A 296 -29.64 -7.03 0.61
N ALA A 297 -29.95 -7.33 -0.66
CA ALA A 297 -31.21 -6.94 -1.28
C ALA A 297 -32.43 -7.52 -0.54
N GLN A 298 -32.28 -8.65 0.16
CA GLN A 298 -33.33 -9.29 0.97
C GLN A 298 -33.24 -8.99 2.48
N ALA A 299 -32.23 -8.25 2.94
CA ALA A 299 -32.05 -7.93 4.36
C ALA A 299 -33.12 -6.99 4.97
N GLY A 300 -34.06 -6.50 4.15
CA GLY A 300 -35.19 -5.68 4.57
C GLY A 300 -36.53 -6.41 4.70
N VAL A 301 -36.57 -7.73 4.45
CA VAL A 301 -37.76 -8.59 4.61
C VAL A 301 -38.08 -8.80 6.10
N SER A 302 -39.36 -8.90 6.48
CA SER A 302 -39.74 -9.10 7.88
C SER A 302 -39.09 -10.35 8.50
N GLY A 303 -38.61 -10.18 9.73
CA GLY A 303 -37.85 -11.20 10.48
C GLY A 303 -36.41 -11.43 10.02
N ALA A 304 -35.94 -10.85 8.91
CA ALA A 304 -34.58 -11.07 8.42
C ALA A 304 -33.51 -10.60 9.43
N VAL A 305 -32.45 -11.39 9.61
CA VAL A 305 -31.28 -11.03 10.41
C VAL A 305 -30.04 -11.21 9.56
N THR A 306 -29.25 -10.14 9.41
CA THR A 306 -28.07 -10.13 8.53
C THR A 306 -26.87 -9.59 9.29
N ILE A 307 -25.76 -10.34 9.30
CA ILE A 307 -24.48 -9.96 9.91
C ILE A 307 -23.53 -9.53 8.79
N SER A 308 -22.94 -8.34 8.92
CA SER A 308 -21.98 -7.76 7.97
C SER A 308 -20.65 -7.43 8.66
N THR A 309 -19.54 -7.96 8.13
CA THR A 309 -18.19 -7.51 8.51
C THR A 309 -17.85 -6.18 7.86
N ASN A 310 -17.49 -5.18 8.65
CA ASN A 310 -17.20 -3.79 8.29
C ASN A 310 -18.31 -3.16 7.45
N MET A 311 -18.29 -3.36 6.13
CA MET A 311 -19.27 -2.83 5.18
C MET A 311 -19.64 -3.83 4.07
N ALA A 312 -19.47 -5.15 4.29
CA ALA A 312 -19.85 -6.19 3.34
C ALA A 312 -21.29 -5.98 2.82
N GLY A 313 -21.46 -6.11 1.49
CA GLY A 313 -22.67 -5.66 0.79
C GLY A 313 -22.75 -4.15 0.54
N ARG A 314 -21.63 -3.46 0.25
CA ARG A 314 -21.61 -2.04 -0.15
C ARG A 314 -22.17 -1.85 -1.58
N GLY A 315 -22.61 -0.64 -1.92
CA GLY A 315 -23.35 -0.35 -3.16
C GLY A 315 -24.83 -0.75 -3.12
N THR A 316 -25.16 -1.96 -2.66
CA THR A 316 -26.54 -2.49 -2.67
C THR A 316 -27.49 -1.76 -1.71
N ASP A 317 -28.74 -1.58 -2.14
CA ASP A 317 -29.82 -1.02 -1.32
C ASP A 317 -30.48 -2.10 -0.44
N ILE A 318 -31.05 -1.69 0.70
CA ILE A 318 -31.87 -2.53 1.57
C ILE A 318 -33.29 -1.96 1.53
N GLN A 319 -34.09 -2.48 0.61
CA GLN A 319 -35.49 -2.12 0.47
C GLN A 319 -36.31 -2.85 1.56
N LEU A 320 -37.14 -2.12 2.31
CA LEU A 320 -38.06 -2.74 3.27
C LEU A 320 -39.09 -3.56 2.48
N GLY A 321 -39.27 -4.84 2.83
CA GLY A 321 -40.02 -5.81 2.03
C GLY A 321 -39.18 -6.67 1.06
N GLY A 322 -37.88 -6.38 0.92
CA GLY A 322 -36.96 -7.10 0.03
C GLY A 322 -37.01 -6.63 -1.42
N ASP A 323 -36.08 -7.11 -2.25
CA ASP A 323 -36.09 -6.85 -3.69
C ASP A 323 -36.94 -7.89 -4.45
N PRO A 324 -37.90 -7.48 -5.30
CA PRO A 324 -38.78 -8.41 -6.01
C PRO A 324 -38.10 -9.42 -6.93
N ALA A 325 -36.90 -9.17 -7.46
CA ALA A 325 -36.23 -10.12 -8.34
C ALA A 325 -35.79 -11.39 -7.59
N GLY A 326 -35.37 -11.26 -6.33
CA GLY A 326 -34.93 -12.39 -5.50
C GLY A 326 -36.04 -13.40 -5.17
N PHE A 327 -37.31 -13.02 -5.31
CA PHE A 327 -38.46 -13.92 -5.07
C PHE A 327 -38.95 -14.63 -6.34
N VAL A 328 -38.51 -14.25 -7.55
CA VAL A 328 -39.05 -14.79 -8.81
C VAL A 328 -38.90 -16.30 -8.90
N ASP A 329 -37.70 -16.83 -8.69
CA ASP A 329 -37.45 -18.27 -8.80
C ASP A 329 -38.10 -19.07 -7.64
N GLN A 330 -38.32 -18.46 -6.47
CA GLN A 330 -39.13 -19.05 -5.40
C GLN A 330 -40.60 -19.16 -5.83
N ILE A 331 -41.18 -18.09 -6.39
CA ILE A 331 -42.58 -18.05 -6.81
C ILE A 331 -42.85 -19.02 -7.96
N LEU A 332 -41.95 -19.11 -8.95
CA LEU A 332 -42.02 -20.14 -9.99
C LEU A 332 -42.00 -21.55 -9.39
N SER A 333 -41.14 -21.80 -8.40
CA SER A 333 -41.08 -23.08 -7.68
C SER A 333 -42.38 -23.37 -6.90
N GLU A 334 -42.98 -22.38 -6.24
CA GLU A 334 -44.30 -22.49 -5.58
C GLU A 334 -45.41 -22.81 -6.59
N TRP A 335 -45.32 -22.26 -7.79
CA TRP A 335 -46.25 -22.53 -8.91
C TRP A 335 -45.99 -23.87 -9.61
N ASN A 336 -44.94 -24.61 -9.22
CA ASN A 336 -44.45 -25.84 -9.85
C ASN A 336 -44.00 -25.64 -11.32
N ILE A 337 -43.51 -24.44 -11.65
CA ILE A 337 -42.88 -24.13 -12.93
C ILE A 337 -41.36 -24.33 -12.78
N ASP A 338 -40.79 -25.18 -13.63
CA ASP A 338 -39.36 -25.47 -13.67
C ASP A 338 -38.58 -24.30 -14.29
N LEU A 339 -37.54 -23.84 -13.58
CA LEU A 339 -36.75 -22.65 -13.90
C LEU A 339 -36.05 -22.71 -15.26
N GLU A 340 -35.72 -23.92 -15.75
CA GLU A 340 -35.07 -24.10 -17.07
C GLU A 340 -36.06 -23.94 -18.25
N VAL A 341 -37.37 -24.03 -17.99
CA VAL A 341 -38.43 -23.94 -19.02
C VAL A 341 -39.43 -22.79 -18.78
N ALA A 342 -39.33 -22.08 -17.67
CA ALA A 342 -40.13 -20.89 -17.36
C ALA A 342 -39.96 -19.82 -18.47
N THR A 343 -41.07 -19.44 -19.10
CA THR A 343 -41.11 -18.46 -20.18
C THR A 343 -40.91 -17.03 -19.67
N GLU A 344 -40.71 -16.07 -20.58
CA GLU A 344 -40.74 -14.65 -20.22
C GLU A 344 -42.12 -14.22 -19.67
N GLU A 345 -43.22 -14.85 -20.09
CA GLU A 345 -44.55 -14.56 -19.53
C GLU A 345 -44.65 -15.06 -18.08
N ASP A 346 -44.26 -16.32 -17.81
CA ASP A 346 -44.22 -16.89 -16.44
C ASP A 346 -43.34 -16.05 -15.50
N ARG A 347 -42.15 -15.63 -15.97
CA ARG A 347 -41.20 -14.80 -15.20
C ARG A 347 -41.73 -13.39 -14.95
N ASN A 348 -42.49 -12.81 -15.88
CA ASN A 348 -43.13 -11.51 -15.67
C ASN A 348 -44.33 -11.59 -14.70
N GLU A 349 -45.14 -12.66 -14.75
CA GLU A 349 -46.21 -12.89 -13.77
C GLU A 349 -45.63 -13.14 -12.37
N ALA A 350 -44.59 -13.97 -12.25
CA ALA A 350 -43.90 -14.22 -10.98
C ALA A 350 -43.29 -12.93 -10.40
N LEU A 351 -42.72 -12.06 -11.23
CA LEU A 351 -42.22 -10.74 -10.82
C LEU A 351 -43.34 -9.76 -10.42
N ALA A 352 -44.56 -9.90 -10.97
CA ALA A 352 -45.70 -9.09 -10.57
C ALA A 352 -46.24 -9.51 -9.18
N GLU A 353 -46.35 -10.82 -8.92
CA GLU A 353 -46.67 -11.35 -7.59
C GLU A 353 -45.55 -11.04 -6.58
N ALA A 354 -44.27 -11.13 -6.97
CA ALA A 354 -43.15 -10.74 -6.12
C ALA A 354 -43.26 -9.29 -5.64
N LYS A 355 -43.53 -8.34 -6.55
CA LYS A 355 -43.73 -6.93 -6.20
C LYS A 355 -44.88 -6.74 -5.22
N LYS A 356 -45.99 -7.45 -5.41
CA LYS A 356 -47.13 -7.42 -4.49
C LYS A 356 -46.78 -7.96 -3.10
N ARG A 357 -46.04 -9.07 -3.01
CA ARG A 357 -45.53 -9.62 -1.74
C ARG A 357 -44.57 -8.65 -1.03
N CYS A 358 -43.67 -8.02 -1.79
CA CYS A 358 -42.74 -7.03 -1.25
C CYS A 358 -43.48 -5.79 -0.72
N GLU A 359 -44.52 -5.30 -1.40
CA GLU A 359 -45.34 -4.18 -0.91
C GLU A 359 -46.14 -4.56 0.37
N GLU A 360 -46.75 -5.75 0.40
CA GLU A 360 -47.46 -6.28 1.58
C GLU A 360 -46.52 -6.54 2.78
N ASP A 361 -45.23 -6.77 2.56
CA ASP A 361 -44.21 -6.85 3.61
C ASP A 361 -43.58 -5.49 3.94
N HIS A 362 -43.49 -4.57 2.98
CA HIS A 362 -43.06 -3.19 3.19
C HIS A 362 -43.96 -2.49 4.20
N GLU A 363 -45.29 -2.53 4.01
CA GLU A 363 -46.25 -1.94 4.97
C GLU A 363 -46.06 -2.50 6.39
N ARG A 364 -45.90 -3.83 6.50
CA ARG A 364 -45.65 -4.55 7.76
C ARG A 364 -44.35 -4.11 8.43
N VAL A 365 -43.25 -4.06 7.69
CA VAL A 365 -41.94 -3.63 8.20
C VAL A 365 -41.96 -2.14 8.57
N VAL A 366 -42.72 -1.31 7.85
CA VAL A 366 -42.95 0.11 8.19
C VAL A 366 -43.70 0.26 9.52
N GLU A 367 -44.78 -0.51 9.76
CA GLU A 367 -45.49 -0.52 11.04
C GLU A 367 -44.61 -0.97 12.21
N LEU A 368 -43.74 -1.96 11.99
CA LEU A 368 -42.74 -2.43 12.96
C LEU A 368 -41.59 -1.42 13.20
N GLY A 369 -41.56 -0.31 12.46
CA GLY A 369 -40.61 0.79 12.64
C GLY A 369 -39.37 0.73 11.76
N GLY A 370 -39.43 -0.01 10.65
CA GLY A 370 -38.39 -0.12 9.62
C GLY A 370 -37.18 -0.95 10.03
N LEU A 371 -36.13 -0.94 9.20
CA LEU A 371 -34.87 -1.64 9.50
C LEU A 371 -34.24 -1.16 10.82
N HIS A 372 -33.86 -2.10 11.67
CA HIS A 372 -33.03 -1.86 12.86
C HIS A 372 -31.56 -2.12 12.54
N VAL A 373 -30.67 -1.16 12.83
CA VAL A 373 -29.22 -1.30 12.62
C VAL A 373 -28.47 -1.30 13.95
N ILE A 374 -27.74 -2.39 14.21
CA ILE A 374 -26.90 -2.58 15.37
C ILE A 374 -25.43 -2.47 14.93
N GLY A 375 -24.72 -1.46 15.41
CA GLY A 375 -23.24 -1.47 15.40
C GLY A 375 -22.74 -2.18 16.65
N THR A 376 -21.94 -3.25 16.51
CA THR A 376 -21.41 -3.98 17.68
C THR A 376 -20.15 -3.37 18.27
N GLU A 377 -19.59 -2.35 17.61
CA GLU A 377 -18.43 -1.54 18.01
C GLU A 377 -18.45 -0.19 17.27
N ARG A 378 -17.54 0.71 17.61
CA ARG A 378 -17.22 1.92 16.85
C ARG A 378 -16.08 1.66 15.85
N HIS A 379 -16.23 2.13 14.61
CA HIS A 379 -15.14 2.10 13.63
C HIS A 379 -14.09 3.20 13.93
N ASP A 380 -12.90 3.07 13.33
CA ASP A 380 -11.82 4.06 13.43
C ASP A 380 -12.21 5.45 12.88
N ALA A 381 -13.25 5.55 12.03
CA ALA A 381 -13.79 6.82 11.51
C ALA A 381 -15.31 6.93 11.65
N ARG A 382 -15.80 8.11 12.04
CA ARG A 382 -17.22 8.44 12.26
C ARG A 382 -18.07 8.32 10.99
N ARG A 383 -17.48 8.58 9.82
CA ARG A 383 -18.20 8.40 8.54
C ARG A 383 -18.57 6.95 8.27
N ILE A 384 -17.76 5.98 8.64
CA ILE A 384 -18.07 4.54 8.47
C ILE A 384 -19.26 4.15 9.36
N ASP A 385 -19.29 4.60 10.61
CA ASP A 385 -20.49 4.46 11.46
C ASP A 385 -21.74 5.10 10.85
N ASN A 386 -21.59 6.27 10.22
CA ASN A 386 -22.69 6.96 9.55
C ASN A 386 -23.16 6.23 8.28
N GLN A 387 -22.26 5.57 7.52
CA GLN A 387 -22.63 4.70 6.39
C GLN A 387 -23.44 3.48 6.89
N LEU A 388 -23.00 2.83 7.98
CA LEU A 388 -23.74 1.73 8.63
C LEU A 388 -25.13 2.20 9.10
N ARG A 389 -25.22 3.31 9.86
CA ARG A 389 -26.51 3.92 10.23
C ARG A 389 -27.35 4.27 8.98
N GLY A 390 -26.70 4.66 7.89
CA GLY A 390 -27.26 5.01 6.57
C GLY A 390 -27.92 3.86 5.80
N ARG A 391 -27.82 2.61 6.27
CA ARG A 391 -28.57 1.49 5.71
C ARG A 391 -30.06 1.54 6.05
N ALA A 392 -30.44 2.07 7.21
CA ALA A 392 -31.84 2.26 7.60
C ALA A 392 -32.38 3.65 7.24
N GLY A 393 -33.71 3.75 7.08
CA GLY A 393 -34.45 4.99 6.86
C GLY A 393 -34.13 5.68 5.53
N ARG A 394 -33.94 4.90 4.47
CA ARG A 394 -33.82 5.38 3.08
C ARG A 394 -35.18 5.87 2.59
N GLN A 395 -35.20 6.73 1.56
CA GLN A 395 -36.41 7.36 1.00
C GLN A 395 -37.46 7.87 2.03
N GLY A 396 -37.02 8.33 3.20
CA GLY A 396 -37.90 8.84 4.25
C GLY A 396 -38.65 7.77 5.06
N ASP A 397 -38.30 6.50 4.90
CA ASP A 397 -38.86 5.37 5.62
C ASP A 397 -38.54 5.46 7.13
N PRO A 398 -39.33 4.78 7.99
CA PRO A 398 -38.92 4.56 9.36
C PRO A 398 -37.65 3.70 9.44
N GLY A 399 -37.03 3.73 10.60
CA GLY A 399 -35.83 2.94 10.89
C GLY A 399 -35.23 3.38 12.21
N SER A 400 -34.36 2.55 12.78
CA SER A 400 -33.71 2.85 14.05
C SER A 400 -32.27 2.33 14.08
N THR A 401 -31.38 3.04 14.78
CA THR A 401 -29.97 2.64 14.86
C THR A 401 -29.45 2.76 16.28
N ARG A 402 -28.61 1.82 16.73
CA ARG A 402 -27.95 1.83 18.04
C ARG A 402 -26.56 1.23 17.92
N PHE A 403 -25.63 1.71 18.75
CA PHE A 403 -24.31 1.10 18.91
C PHE A 403 -24.17 0.49 20.30
N TYR A 404 -23.57 -0.69 20.35
CA TYR A 404 -23.17 -1.40 21.56
C TYR A 404 -21.64 -1.37 21.58
N ILE A 405 -21.05 -0.98 22.71
CA ILE A 405 -19.62 -0.67 22.80
C ILE A 405 -19.09 -1.25 24.11
N SER A 406 -17.87 -1.78 24.13
CA SER A 406 -17.16 -2.20 25.34
C SER A 406 -15.92 -1.35 25.58
N LEU A 407 -15.52 -1.20 26.84
CA LEU A 407 -14.16 -0.75 27.18
C LEU A 407 -13.07 -1.70 26.62
N GLN A 408 -13.44 -2.93 26.31
CA GLN A 408 -12.58 -3.94 25.71
C GLN A 408 -12.57 -3.91 24.17
N ASP A 409 -13.26 -2.99 23.50
CA ASP A 409 -13.21 -2.83 22.04
C ASP A 409 -11.90 -2.16 21.60
N ASP A 410 -11.44 -2.39 20.37
CA ASP A 410 -10.11 -1.98 19.90
C ASP A 410 -9.87 -0.47 19.95
N LEU A 411 -10.85 0.35 19.54
CA LEU A 411 -10.81 1.81 19.67
C LEU A 411 -10.64 2.25 21.14
N MET A 412 -11.30 1.56 22.07
CA MET A 412 -11.27 1.88 23.49
C MET A 412 -9.96 1.44 24.15
N ARG A 413 -9.39 0.29 23.76
CA ARG A 413 -8.03 -0.13 24.18
C ARG A 413 -6.97 0.85 23.72
N ARG A 414 -7.07 1.37 22.49
CA ARG A 414 -6.07 2.30 21.90
C ARG A 414 -6.12 3.71 22.53
N PHE A 415 -7.31 4.23 22.89
CA PHE A 415 -7.47 5.66 23.24
C PHE A 415 -8.34 6.00 24.46
N GLY A 416 -9.06 5.05 25.06
CA GLY A 416 -10.13 5.31 26.02
C GLY A 416 -10.00 4.69 27.41
N SER A 417 -9.27 3.59 27.57
CA SER A 417 -9.26 2.71 28.75
C SER A 417 -9.22 3.45 30.09
N ASP A 418 -8.11 4.11 30.41
CA ASP A 418 -7.75 4.46 31.79
C ASP A 418 -8.68 5.52 32.41
N ARG A 419 -9.23 6.40 31.57
CA ARG A 419 -10.14 7.46 32.00
C ARG A 419 -11.58 6.98 32.13
N VAL A 420 -12.03 6.03 31.30
CA VAL A 420 -13.42 5.56 31.33
C VAL A 420 -13.57 4.38 32.30
N ALA A 421 -12.62 3.44 32.33
CA ALA A 421 -12.57 2.39 33.37
C ALA A 421 -12.47 3.00 34.78
N GLY A 422 -11.55 3.94 34.98
CA GLY A 422 -11.40 4.68 36.24
C GLY A 422 -12.56 5.61 36.61
N LEU A 423 -13.56 5.77 35.73
CA LEU A 423 -14.85 6.37 36.04
C LEU A 423 -15.87 5.30 36.43
N MET A 424 -15.99 4.22 35.65
CA MET A 424 -16.92 3.10 35.91
C MET A 424 -16.63 2.41 37.25
N ASP A 425 -15.37 2.15 37.58
CA ASP A 425 -14.97 1.57 38.87
C ASP A 425 -15.30 2.46 40.07
N ARG A 426 -15.43 3.79 39.88
CA ARG A 426 -15.90 4.73 40.92
C ARG A 426 -17.41 4.83 41.01
N MET A 427 -18.13 4.45 39.95
CA MET A 427 -19.59 4.41 39.93
C MET A 427 -20.13 3.08 40.49
N GLY A 428 -19.28 2.08 40.70
CA GLY A 428 -19.64 0.82 41.37
C GLY A 428 -20.64 -0.03 40.58
N MET A 429 -20.59 0.05 39.25
CA MET A 429 -21.56 -0.58 38.35
C MET A 429 -21.19 -2.03 38.06
N GLU A 430 -22.23 -2.87 37.89
CA GLU A 430 -22.12 -4.27 37.52
C GLU A 430 -21.76 -4.41 36.02
N ASP A 431 -21.10 -5.52 35.64
CA ASP A 431 -20.46 -5.67 34.33
C ASP A 431 -21.44 -5.77 33.14
N ASP A 432 -22.72 -5.99 33.42
CA ASP A 432 -23.83 -6.26 32.50
C ASP A 432 -24.78 -5.07 32.28
N MET A 433 -24.79 -4.05 33.14
CA MET A 433 -25.63 -2.87 32.95
C MET A 433 -25.04 -1.89 31.91
N PRO A 434 -25.78 -1.53 30.84
CA PRO A 434 -25.31 -0.55 29.86
C PRO A 434 -25.32 0.87 30.43
N ILE A 435 -24.26 1.64 30.15
CA ILE A 435 -24.21 3.07 30.46
C ILE A 435 -24.69 3.89 29.26
N GLU A 436 -25.92 4.41 29.36
CA GLU A 436 -26.43 5.46 28.46
C GLU A 436 -26.01 6.85 28.94
N ASN A 437 -24.86 7.36 28.50
CA ASN A 437 -24.40 8.69 28.90
C ASN A 437 -23.78 9.47 27.73
N LYS A 438 -24.39 10.61 27.38
CA LYS A 438 -23.93 11.54 26.33
C LYS A 438 -22.49 12.02 26.54
N MET A 439 -22.00 12.08 27.78
CA MET A 439 -20.60 12.41 28.08
C MET A 439 -19.64 11.33 27.55
N ILE A 440 -20.02 10.05 27.61
CA ILE A 440 -19.17 8.94 27.17
C ILE A 440 -19.18 8.85 25.64
N SER A 441 -20.33 8.95 24.97
CA SER A 441 -20.37 9.11 23.50
C SER A 441 -19.51 10.29 23.03
N GLY A 442 -19.52 11.43 23.75
CA GLY A 442 -18.66 12.57 23.43
C GLY A 442 -17.16 12.34 23.63
N LEU A 443 -16.75 11.42 24.53
CA LEU A 443 -15.36 10.99 24.67
C LEU A 443 -14.95 9.99 23.57
N ILE A 444 -15.89 9.16 23.12
CA ILE A 444 -15.72 8.20 22.02
C ILE A 444 -15.57 8.94 20.68
N GLU A 445 -16.39 9.97 20.42
CA GLU A 445 -16.22 10.85 19.25
C GLU A 445 -14.85 11.55 19.25
N GLN A 446 -14.33 11.96 20.43
CA GLN A 446 -12.97 12.52 20.58
C GLN A 446 -11.85 11.48 20.43
N ALA A 447 -12.14 10.17 20.48
CA ALA A 447 -11.20 9.12 20.12
C ALA A 447 -11.16 8.96 18.59
N GLN A 448 -12.32 8.82 17.94
CA GLN A 448 -12.43 8.73 16.47
C GLN A 448 -11.77 9.93 15.78
N GLN A 449 -12.03 11.17 16.23
CA GLN A 449 -11.40 12.38 15.67
C GLN A 449 -9.86 12.39 15.74
N LYS A 450 -9.24 11.68 16.69
CA LYS A 450 -7.77 11.55 16.76
C LYS A 450 -7.26 10.48 15.80
N VAL A 451 -8.02 9.41 15.59
CA VAL A 451 -7.71 8.34 14.64
C VAL A 451 -7.85 8.85 13.20
N GLU A 452 -8.93 9.58 12.91
CA GLU A 452 -9.13 10.31 11.65
C GLU A 452 -7.97 11.27 11.37
N ALA A 453 -7.59 12.11 12.34
CA ALA A 453 -6.45 13.02 12.21
C ALA A 453 -5.10 12.30 12.03
N TYR A 454 -4.87 11.18 12.72
CA TYR A 454 -3.65 10.38 12.59
C TYR A 454 -3.54 9.73 11.20
N TYR A 455 -4.63 9.18 10.66
CA TYR A 455 -4.64 8.65 9.30
C TYR A 455 -4.58 9.76 8.23
N PHE A 456 -5.16 10.94 8.50
CA PHE A 456 -4.99 12.12 7.64
C PHE A 456 -3.51 12.54 7.56
N ASP A 457 -2.79 12.63 8.68
CA ASP A 457 -1.36 12.98 8.67
C ASP A 457 -0.51 11.92 7.92
N ILE A 458 -0.83 10.63 8.06
CA ILE A 458 -0.21 9.55 7.26
C ILE A 458 -0.45 9.72 5.76
N ARG A 459 -1.71 9.89 5.32
CA ARG A 459 -2.04 10.09 3.90
C ARG A 459 -1.41 11.35 3.35
N LYS A 460 -1.47 12.46 4.10
CA LYS A 460 -0.83 13.72 3.75
C LYS A 460 0.67 13.52 3.51
N HIS A 461 1.37 12.82 4.40
CA HIS A 461 2.80 12.55 4.21
C HIS A 461 3.07 11.64 3.01
N LEU A 462 2.28 10.57 2.79
CA LEU A 462 2.38 9.71 1.61
C LEU A 462 2.31 10.52 0.30
N VAL A 463 1.38 11.48 0.22
CA VAL A 463 1.28 12.43 -0.90
C VAL A 463 2.48 13.36 -0.97
N GLU A 464 2.94 13.92 0.14
CA GLU A 464 4.07 14.85 0.16
C GLU A 464 5.39 14.22 -0.34
N TYR A 465 5.56 12.90 -0.18
CA TYR A 465 6.66 12.12 -0.75
C TYR A 465 6.43 11.80 -2.24
N ASP A 466 5.27 11.26 -2.63
CA ASP A 466 4.96 10.96 -4.04
C ASP A 466 4.84 12.23 -4.91
N ASP A 467 4.57 13.42 -4.35
CA ASP A 467 4.60 14.71 -5.07
C ASP A 467 6.02 15.13 -5.53
N VAL A 468 7.07 14.49 -5.01
CA VAL A 468 8.44 14.65 -5.52
C VAL A 468 8.63 13.78 -6.76
N ILE A 469 8.32 12.49 -6.61
CA ILE A 469 8.41 11.48 -7.68
C ILE A 469 7.46 11.83 -8.83
N ALA A 470 6.28 12.39 -8.55
CA ALA A 470 5.28 12.78 -9.53
C ALA A 470 5.80 13.79 -10.56
N LYS A 471 6.66 14.73 -10.15
CA LYS A 471 7.25 15.72 -11.06
C LYS A 471 8.34 15.12 -11.94
N GLN A 472 9.14 14.22 -11.37
CA GLN A 472 10.16 13.46 -12.09
C GLN A 472 9.48 12.56 -13.15
N ARG A 473 8.42 11.87 -12.73
CA ARG A 473 7.52 11.04 -13.52
C ARG A 473 6.83 11.83 -14.64
N GLU A 474 6.38 13.05 -14.37
CA GLU A 474 5.80 13.96 -15.38
C GLU A 474 6.79 14.27 -16.51
N THR A 475 8.06 14.56 -16.18
CA THR A 475 9.11 14.76 -17.19
C THR A 475 9.41 13.47 -17.97
N ILE A 476 9.76 12.39 -17.28
CA ILE A 476 10.18 11.13 -17.92
C ILE A 476 9.06 10.55 -18.79
N TYR A 477 7.80 10.59 -18.34
CA TYR A 477 6.68 10.07 -19.14
C TYR A 477 6.32 10.98 -20.32
N ALA A 478 6.51 12.30 -20.23
CA ALA A 478 6.33 13.20 -21.38
C ALA A 478 7.38 12.94 -22.47
N ASP A 479 8.65 12.74 -22.09
CA ASP A 479 9.71 12.39 -23.05
C ASP A 479 9.52 10.98 -23.62
N ARG A 480 9.11 10.02 -22.79
CA ARG A 480 8.78 8.65 -23.23
C ARG A 480 7.63 8.61 -24.24
N ASP A 481 6.58 9.40 -24.02
CA ASP A 481 5.44 9.46 -24.95
C ASP A 481 5.78 10.20 -26.25
N ALA A 482 6.71 11.17 -26.25
CA ALA A 482 7.26 11.75 -27.47
C ALA A 482 8.11 10.71 -28.25
N LEU A 483 8.99 9.98 -27.57
CA LEU A 483 9.77 8.90 -28.18
C LEU A 483 8.87 7.82 -28.80
N LEU A 484 7.83 7.37 -28.09
CA LEU A 484 6.86 6.40 -28.60
C LEU A 484 6.07 6.88 -29.83
N GLN A 485 5.88 8.19 -29.99
CA GLN A 485 5.25 8.81 -31.16
C GLN A 485 6.26 9.15 -32.27
N ASN A 486 7.54 8.83 -32.07
CA ASN A 486 8.69 9.18 -32.92
C ASN A 486 8.92 10.71 -33.06
N GLU A 487 8.49 11.52 -32.09
CA GLU A 487 8.60 12.98 -32.13
C GLU A 487 10.01 13.48 -31.78
N GLY A 488 10.79 13.84 -32.82
CA GLY A 488 12.09 14.51 -32.68
C GLY A 488 13.19 13.63 -32.08
N VAL A 489 13.12 12.30 -32.33
CA VAL A 489 14.03 11.31 -31.70
C VAL A 489 15.49 11.60 -32.04
N HIS A 490 15.78 11.85 -33.32
CA HIS A 490 17.14 12.06 -33.82
C HIS A 490 17.74 13.36 -33.30
N GLU A 491 16.97 14.46 -33.27
CA GLU A 491 17.39 15.74 -32.71
C GLU A 491 17.67 15.64 -31.21
N ARG A 492 16.78 15.01 -30.43
CA ARG A 492 16.99 14.73 -28.99
C ARG A 492 18.27 13.91 -28.75
N VAL A 493 18.56 12.96 -29.62
CA VAL A 493 19.76 12.13 -29.55
C VAL A 493 21.02 12.95 -29.84
N ILE A 494 21.00 13.82 -30.86
CA ILE A 494 22.11 14.75 -31.14
C ILE A 494 22.34 15.71 -29.95
N ASP A 495 21.29 16.27 -29.36
CA ASP A 495 21.37 17.17 -28.21
C ASP A 495 22.04 16.47 -27.00
N LEU A 496 21.56 15.27 -26.65
CA LEU A 496 22.12 14.47 -25.54
C LEU A 496 23.58 14.09 -25.78
N MET A 497 23.93 13.68 -27.00
CA MET A 497 25.29 13.29 -27.35
C MET A 497 26.24 14.50 -27.37
N THR A 498 25.77 15.66 -27.84
CA THR A 498 26.49 16.94 -27.78
C THR A 498 26.81 17.31 -26.34
N GLU A 499 25.81 17.33 -25.45
CA GLU A 499 26.00 17.62 -24.03
C GLU A 499 27.00 16.65 -23.35
N GLU A 500 26.95 15.35 -23.66
CA GLU A 500 27.88 14.38 -23.06
C GLU A 500 29.32 14.58 -23.54
N ILE A 501 29.52 14.83 -24.84
CA ILE A 501 30.86 15.13 -25.38
C ILE A 501 31.39 16.44 -24.79
N GLU A 502 30.57 17.49 -24.67
CA GLU A 502 30.96 18.75 -24.03
C GLU A 502 31.39 18.54 -22.56
N VAL A 503 30.69 17.69 -21.82
CA VAL A 503 31.03 17.33 -20.43
C VAL A 503 32.33 16.54 -20.38
N VAL A 504 32.43 15.39 -21.06
CA VAL A 504 33.56 14.45 -20.90
C VAL A 504 34.86 15.03 -21.48
N VAL A 505 34.80 15.66 -22.67
CA VAL A 505 35.97 16.38 -23.23
C VAL A 505 36.26 17.63 -22.39
N GLY A 506 35.24 18.28 -21.85
CA GLY A 506 35.37 19.37 -20.89
C GLY A 506 36.17 18.98 -19.63
N GLU A 507 35.91 17.80 -19.06
CA GLU A 507 36.65 17.26 -17.91
C GLU A 507 38.08 16.84 -18.27
N ALA A 508 38.30 16.24 -19.45
CA ALA A 508 39.66 15.99 -19.95
C ALA A 508 40.46 17.29 -20.14
N CYS A 509 39.78 18.39 -20.49
CA CYS A 509 40.37 19.71 -20.70
C CYS A 509 40.28 20.63 -19.45
N THR A 510 40.75 20.20 -18.28
CA THR A 510 40.68 21.01 -17.03
C THR A 510 41.41 22.37 -17.07
N GLY A 511 42.30 22.60 -18.03
CA GLY A 511 43.17 23.79 -18.11
C GLY A 511 42.86 24.78 -19.23
N ASN A 512 43.44 25.99 -19.12
CA ASN A 512 43.36 27.04 -20.16
C ASN A 512 44.45 26.93 -21.24
N LEU A 513 45.43 26.03 -21.05
CA LEU A 513 46.52 25.75 -21.97
C LEU A 513 46.39 24.29 -22.43
N ALA A 514 46.64 24.01 -23.71
CA ALA A 514 46.53 22.64 -24.23
C ALA A 514 47.51 21.65 -23.59
N GLU A 515 48.66 22.13 -23.08
CA GLU A 515 49.62 21.36 -22.26
C GLU A 515 49.01 20.80 -20.96
N GLN A 516 47.80 21.24 -20.58
CA GLN A 516 47.05 20.81 -19.39
C GLN A 516 45.85 19.93 -19.73
N TRP A 517 45.65 19.57 -21.01
CA TRP A 517 44.54 18.71 -21.45
C TRP A 517 45.01 17.25 -21.52
N ASN A 518 44.17 16.34 -21.04
CA ASN A 518 44.45 14.91 -21.09
C ASN A 518 44.03 14.33 -22.46
N LEU A 519 44.86 14.55 -23.47
CA LEU A 519 44.62 14.10 -24.84
C LEU A 519 44.50 12.56 -24.92
N ASP A 520 45.33 11.83 -24.15
CA ASP A 520 45.30 10.37 -24.08
C ASP A 520 43.92 9.84 -23.62
N ALA A 521 43.26 10.54 -22.69
CA ALA A 521 41.90 10.19 -22.25
C ALA A 521 40.83 10.48 -23.31
N ILE A 522 41.05 11.48 -24.18
CA ILE A 522 40.15 11.77 -25.32
C ILE A 522 40.32 10.69 -26.39
N VAL A 523 41.56 10.31 -26.74
CA VAL A 523 41.81 9.17 -27.65
C VAL A 523 41.16 7.89 -27.10
N ALA A 524 41.36 7.58 -25.82
CA ALA A 524 40.75 6.40 -25.19
C ALA A 524 39.21 6.42 -25.15
N LEU A 525 38.58 7.60 -25.14
CA LEU A 525 37.12 7.76 -25.25
C LEU A 525 36.62 7.39 -26.65
N PHE A 526 37.26 7.94 -27.69
CA PHE A 526 36.90 7.67 -29.08
C PHE A 526 37.23 6.22 -29.50
N ASP A 527 38.34 5.64 -29.01
CA ASP A 527 38.66 4.21 -29.17
C ASP A 527 37.57 3.30 -28.57
N ARG A 528 37.06 3.66 -27.37
CA ARG A 528 35.95 2.95 -26.68
C ARG A 528 34.66 3.01 -27.49
N TRP A 529 34.42 4.13 -28.16
CA TRP A 529 33.33 4.33 -29.12
C TRP A 529 33.57 3.71 -30.51
N HIS A 530 34.70 3.03 -30.71
CA HIS A 530 35.09 2.50 -32.01
C HIS A 530 35.03 3.58 -33.11
N MET A 531 35.64 4.72 -32.81
CA MET A 531 35.85 5.85 -33.71
C MET A 531 37.35 6.15 -33.70
N SER A 532 38.09 5.57 -34.64
CA SER A 532 39.52 5.82 -34.77
C SER A 532 39.75 7.31 -35.04
N ILE A 533 40.44 8.01 -34.13
CA ILE A 533 40.86 9.39 -34.39
C ILE A 533 41.99 9.36 -35.44
N ASP A 534 41.82 10.07 -36.54
CA ASP A 534 42.85 10.23 -37.58
C ASP A 534 44.04 11.06 -37.05
N ASP A 535 45.27 10.75 -37.49
CA ASP A 535 46.49 11.49 -37.09
C ASP A 535 46.38 13.01 -37.32
N ASP A 536 45.66 13.43 -38.37
CA ASP A 536 45.43 14.83 -38.75
C ASP A 536 44.40 15.57 -37.87
N PHE A 537 43.67 14.87 -36.98
CA PHE A 537 42.63 15.46 -36.12
C PHE A 537 43.21 16.46 -35.10
N PHE A 538 44.41 16.21 -34.56
CA PHE A 538 45.07 17.11 -33.62
C PHE A 538 45.85 18.18 -34.41
N PRO A 539 45.37 19.44 -34.52
CA PRO A 539 45.96 20.40 -35.43
C PRO A 539 47.34 20.85 -34.94
N GLU A 540 48.27 21.14 -35.87
CA GLU A 540 49.63 21.61 -35.54
C GLU A 540 49.68 22.85 -34.62
N ASN A 541 48.58 23.62 -34.56
CA ASN A 541 48.43 24.82 -33.75
C ASN A 541 47.75 24.59 -32.38
N LEU A 542 47.56 23.34 -31.93
CA LEU A 542 46.82 22.96 -30.71
C LEU A 542 47.20 23.79 -29.47
N ALA A 543 48.49 24.11 -29.29
CA ALA A 543 48.98 24.98 -28.20
C ALA A 543 48.40 26.41 -28.18
N THR A 544 47.75 26.84 -29.27
CA THR A 544 47.06 28.15 -29.41
C THR A 544 45.53 28.03 -29.50
N LEU A 545 45.00 26.81 -29.54
CA LEU A 545 43.57 26.54 -29.67
C LEU A 545 42.86 26.84 -28.35
N LYS A 546 41.65 27.40 -28.43
CA LYS A 546 40.85 27.71 -27.23
C LYS A 546 40.00 26.50 -26.84
N ARG A 547 39.94 26.18 -25.55
CA ARG A 547 39.15 25.06 -24.98
C ARG A 547 37.75 24.90 -25.61
N PRO A 548 36.89 25.94 -25.76
CA PRO A 548 35.56 25.76 -26.37
C PRO A 548 35.60 25.39 -27.87
N VAL A 549 36.62 25.83 -28.61
CA VAL A 549 36.77 25.51 -30.03
C VAL A 549 37.24 24.08 -30.21
N PHE A 550 38.12 23.59 -29.32
CA PHE A 550 38.56 22.19 -29.33
C PHE A 550 37.44 21.24 -28.90
N ILE A 551 36.64 21.61 -27.89
CA ILE A 551 35.46 20.85 -27.50
C ILE A 551 34.46 20.76 -28.67
N GLN A 552 34.15 21.88 -29.34
CA GLN A 552 33.30 21.87 -30.53
C GLN A 552 33.87 20.98 -31.64
N GLN A 553 35.18 21.04 -31.91
CA GLN A 553 35.82 20.16 -32.90
C GLN A 553 35.66 18.66 -32.55
N CYS A 554 35.68 18.31 -31.26
CA CYS A 554 35.39 16.94 -30.81
C CYS A 554 33.92 16.56 -31.00
N VAL A 555 32.98 17.48 -30.72
CA VAL A 555 31.53 17.30 -30.98
C VAL A 555 31.28 17.07 -32.47
N ASP A 556 31.76 17.97 -33.31
CA ASP A 556 31.52 17.97 -34.76
C ASP A 556 32.02 16.66 -35.39
N TYR A 557 33.27 16.26 -35.10
CA TYR A 557 33.85 15.01 -35.61
C TYR A 557 33.12 13.75 -35.10
N ALA A 558 32.72 13.73 -33.83
CA ALA A 558 31.97 12.61 -33.26
C ALA A 558 30.58 12.44 -33.92
N LEU A 559 29.91 13.55 -34.24
CA LEU A 559 28.63 13.54 -34.96
C LEU A 559 28.81 13.16 -36.44
N GLU A 560 29.86 13.62 -37.11
CA GLU A 560 30.19 13.20 -38.49
C GLU A 560 30.47 11.70 -38.58
N GLN A 561 31.28 11.14 -37.66
CA GLN A 561 31.60 9.71 -37.60
C GLN A 561 30.35 8.87 -37.26
N ARG A 562 29.46 9.38 -36.41
CA ARG A 562 28.15 8.77 -36.11
C ARG A 562 27.26 8.71 -37.36
N GLU A 563 27.16 9.79 -38.11
CA GLU A 563 26.31 9.87 -39.29
C GLU A 563 26.83 9.00 -40.44
N ALA A 564 28.15 8.87 -40.58
CA ALA A 564 28.77 7.89 -41.46
C ALA A 564 28.38 6.44 -41.09
N LYS A 565 28.42 6.08 -39.79
CA LYS A 565 27.95 4.77 -39.31
C LYS A 565 26.47 4.53 -39.63
N LEU A 566 25.58 5.52 -39.40
CA LEU A 566 24.15 5.37 -39.73
C LEU A 566 23.90 5.25 -41.24
N THR A 567 24.70 5.95 -42.06
CA THR A 567 24.64 5.82 -43.53
C THR A 567 25.01 4.40 -43.98
N GLU A 568 26.07 3.81 -43.42
CA GLU A 568 26.43 2.41 -43.73
C GLU A 568 25.31 1.44 -43.35
N VAL A 569 24.65 1.65 -42.21
CA VAL A 569 23.51 0.84 -41.75
C VAL A 569 22.33 0.93 -42.69
N ARG A 570 21.99 2.15 -43.14
CA ARG A 570 20.95 2.41 -44.15
C ARG A 570 21.25 1.64 -45.45
N GLU A 571 22.50 1.69 -45.92
CA GLU A 571 22.95 0.94 -47.11
C GLU A 571 22.88 -0.59 -46.90
N GLN A 572 23.31 -1.10 -45.75
CA GLN A 572 23.21 -2.53 -45.42
C GLN A 572 21.74 -3.01 -45.36
N ILE A 573 20.81 -2.21 -44.83
CA ILE A 573 19.36 -2.53 -44.80
C ILE A 573 18.76 -2.50 -46.22
N MET A 574 19.11 -1.51 -47.04
CA MET A 574 18.71 -1.50 -48.46
C MET A 574 19.28 -2.69 -49.23
N ALA A 575 20.49 -3.16 -48.90
CA ALA A 575 21.10 -4.34 -49.51
C ALA A 575 20.39 -5.67 -49.15
N LEU A 576 19.59 -5.71 -48.08
CA LEU A 576 18.65 -6.83 -47.80
C LEU A 576 17.38 -6.80 -48.68
N GLY A 577 17.17 -5.75 -49.48
CA GLY A 577 16.02 -5.61 -50.36
C GLY A 577 14.87 -4.76 -49.79
N HIS A 578 15.14 -3.97 -48.75
CA HIS A 578 14.24 -2.91 -48.31
C HIS A 578 14.36 -1.68 -49.22
N ASP A 579 13.28 -0.90 -49.34
CA ASP A 579 13.32 0.43 -49.95
C ASP A 579 13.87 1.48 -48.98
N GLU A 580 14.15 2.68 -49.53
CA GLU A 580 14.78 3.79 -48.82
C GLU A 580 13.94 4.28 -47.61
N GLU A 581 12.62 4.40 -47.79
CA GLU A 581 11.67 4.81 -46.75
C GLU A 581 11.62 3.82 -45.58
N ASN A 582 11.68 2.52 -45.86
CA ASN A 582 11.73 1.46 -44.85
C ASN A 582 13.12 1.37 -44.17
N ALA A 583 14.21 1.69 -44.87
CA ALA A 583 15.54 1.78 -44.27
C ALA A 583 15.62 2.96 -43.28
N ASP A 584 15.11 4.14 -43.65
CA ASP A 584 15.02 5.32 -42.77
C ASP A 584 14.17 5.03 -41.52
N GLN A 585 12.99 4.42 -41.71
CA GLN A 585 12.11 4.06 -40.61
C GLN A 585 12.75 3.02 -39.65
N GLN A 586 13.63 2.14 -40.15
CA GLN A 586 14.38 1.20 -39.31
C GLN A 586 15.50 1.87 -38.52
N VAL A 587 16.24 2.82 -39.11
CA VAL A 587 17.26 3.62 -38.39
C VAL A 587 16.62 4.45 -37.27
N LEU A 588 15.50 5.14 -37.55
CA LEU A 588 14.74 5.89 -36.55
C LEU A 588 14.19 4.97 -35.43
N THR A 589 13.76 3.75 -35.79
CA THR A 589 13.30 2.74 -34.82
C THR A 589 14.44 2.23 -33.94
N LEU A 590 15.66 2.12 -34.46
CA LEU A 590 16.85 1.73 -33.71
C LEU A 590 17.21 2.78 -32.66
N GLU A 591 17.33 4.06 -33.04
CA GLU A 591 17.57 5.17 -32.12
C GLU A 591 16.52 5.20 -31.00
N ARG A 592 15.23 5.14 -31.38
CA ARG A 592 14.10 5.13 -30.45
C ARG A 592 14.12 3.95 -29.48
N ASN A 593 14.37 2.74 -29.98
CA ASN A 593 14.35 1.54 -29.14
C ASN A 593 15.52 1.54 -28.14
N ILE A 594 16.70 2.06 -28.53
CA ILE A 594 17.84 2.26 -27.61
C ILE A 594 17.50 3.31 -26.55
N MET A 595 16.95 4.46 -26.96
CA MET A 595 16.48 5.51 -26.05
C MET A 595 15.48 4.96 -25.01
N LEU A 596 14.44 4.26 -25.45
CA LEU A 596 13.43 3.66 -24.56
C LEU A 596 14.06 2.61 -23.63
N GLN A 597 14.91 1.72 -24.14
CA GLN A 597 15.57 0.69 -23.31
C GLN A 597 16.47 1.28 -22.22
N VAL A 598 17.22 2.35 -22.52
CA VAL A 598 18.09 3.03 -21.53
C VAL A 598 17.25 3.79 -20.50
N VAL A 599 16.26 4.58 -20.95
CA VAL A 599 15.38 5.37 -20.07
C VAL A 599 14.57 4.47 -19.15
N ASP A 600 13.92 3.42 -19.67
CA ASP A 600 13.07 2.53 -18.86
C ASP A 600 13.88 1.81 -17.78
N ARG A 601 15.07 1.30 -18.12
CA ARG A 601 15.95 0.63 -17.16
C ARG A 601 16.34 1.56 -16.01
N LEU A 602 16.92 2.72 -16.35
CA LEU A 602 17.41 3.68 -15.36
C LEU A 602 16.27 4.31 -14.54
N TRP A 603 15.09 4.49 -15.14
CA TRP A 603 13.90 4.96 -14.43
C TRP A 603 13.39 3.94 -13.41
N MET A 604 13.38 2.64 -13.73
CA MET A 604 13.05 1.59 -12.75
C MET A 604 14.07 1.55 -11.61
N GLU A 605 15.37 1.63 -11.91
CA GLU A 605 16.45 1.70 -10.91
C GLU A 605 16.31 2.94 -9.99
N HIS A 606 15.93 4.10 -10.54
CA HIS A 606 15.67 5.32 -9.77
C HIS A 606 14.40 5.25 -8.93
N ILE A 607 13.30 4.68 -9.44
CA ILE A 607 12.04 4.52 -8.68
C ILE A 607 12.26 3.65 -7.45
N ASP A 608 13.01 2.56 -7.59
CA ASP A 608 13.34 1.64 -6.51
C ASP A 608 14.27 2.30 -5.47
N THR A 609 15.33 2.99 -5.95
CA THR A 609 16.22 3.84 -5.12
C THR A 609 15.45 4.89 -4.31
N MET A 610 14.43 5.51 -4.91
CA MET A 610 13.57 6.49 -4.25
C MET A 610 12.68 5.88 -3.16
N ASP A 611 12.36 4.58 -3.23
CA ASP A 611 11.61 3.87 -2.18
C ASP A 611 12.50 3.44 -1.00
N GLU A 612 13.74 3.01 -1.28
CA GLU A 612 14.77 2.82 -0.24
C GLU A 612 15.10 4.13 0.49
N LEU A 613 15.25 5.24 -0.26
CA LEU A 613 15.43 6.58 0.32
C LEU A 613 14.23 6.98 1.19
N ARG A 614 13.00 6.74 0.72
CA ARG A 614 11.76 7.03 1.47
C ARG A 614 11.69 6.24 2.79
N SER A 615 12.14 5.00 2.77
CA SER A 615 12.12 4.10 3.93
C SER A 615 13.20 4.46 4.96
N SER A 616 14.42 4.73 4.49
CA SER A 616 15.58 5.04 5.35
C SER A 616 15.57 6.46 5.95
N ILE A 617 15.03 7.47 5.24
CA ILE A 617 15.09 8.87 5.68
C ILE A 617 14.33 9.15 6.99
N GLY A 618 13.34 8.33 7.33
CA GLY A 618 12.60 8.41 8.59
C GLY A 618 13.51 8.32 9.83
N LEU A 619 14.61 7.57 9.75
CA LEU A 619 15.59 7.44 10.83
C LEU A 619 16.39 8.74 11.05
N ARG A 620 16.56 9.57 10.01
CA ARG A 620 17.32 10.83 10.10
C ARG A 620 16.57 11.94 10.87
N GLY A 621 15.25 11.80 11.06
CA GLY A 621 14.43 12.73 11.85
C GLY A 621 14.85 12.87 13.32
N ILE A 622 15.66 11.93 13.83
CA ILE A 622 16.32 12.02 15.16
C ILE A 622 17.18 13.29 15.29
N ALA A 623 17.72 13.82 14.18
CA ALA A 623 18.60 14.99 14.15
C ALA A 623 17.88 16.36 14.21
N GLN A 624 16.55 16.40 14.41
CA GLN A 624 15.70 17.60 14.31
C GLN A 624 15.63 18.27 12.92
N ILE A 625 16.13 17.59 11.89
CA ILE A 625 15.94 17.97 10.48
C ILE A 625 14.62 17.36 9.99
N ASP A 626 13.87 18.11 9.17
CA ASP A 626 12.61 17.63 8.57
C ASP A 626 12.92 16.57 7.48
N PRO A 627 12.50 15.29 7.65
CA PRO A 627 12.82 14.24 6.68
C PRO A 627 12.29 14.52 5.28
N LEU A 628 11.18 15.25 5.15
CA LEU A 628 10.60 15.60 3.85
C LEU A 628 11.46 16.63 3.09
N VAL A 629 12.23 17.45 3.80
CA VAL A 629 13.13 18.45 3.19
C VAL A 629 14.40 17.80 2.66
N GLU A 630 15.03 16.90 3.43
CA GLU A 630 16.19 16.15 2.94
C GLU A 630 15.77 15.13 1.85
N PHE A 631 14.63 14.46 1.97
CA PHE A 631 14.11 13.60 0.89
C PHE A 631 13.91 14.36 -0.42
N LYS A 632 13.40 15.60 -0.37
CA LYS A 632 13.30 16.45 -1.55
C LYS A 632 14.68 16.77 -2.13
N ARG A 633 15.65 17.11 -1.28
CA ARG A 633 17.02 17.46 -1.67
C ARG A 633 17.77 16.27 -2.30
N GLU A 634 17.77 15.12 -1.64
CA GLU A 634 18.38 13.88 -2.11
C GLU A 634 17.65 13.34 -3.35
N GLY A 635 16.31 13.40 -3.37
CA GLY A 635 15.51 13.01 -4.53
C GLY A 635 15.72 13.90 -5.76
N TYR A 636 15.95 15.20 -5.60
CA TYR A 636 16.37 16.07 -6.71
C TYR A 636 17.77 15.71 -7.21
N ALA A 637 18.75 15.52 -6.32
CA ALA A 637 20.10 15.13 -6.70
C ALA A 637 20.14 13.76 -7.42
N SER A 638 19.35 12.77 -6.96
CA SER A 638 19.18 11.48 -7.62
C SER A 638 18.57 11.62 -9.02
N PHE A 639 17.66 12.58 -9.23
CA PHE A 639 17.05 12.82 -10.53
C PHE A 639 17.94 13.62 -11.49
N ASP A 640 18.78 14.50 -10.97
CA ASP A 640 19.85 15.13 -11.75
C ASP A 640 20.86 14.06 -12.22
N HIS A 641 21.27 13.17 -11.32
CA HIS A 641 22.13 12.03 -11.66
C HIS A 641 21.49 11.03 -12.63
N LEU A 642 20.19 10.76 -12.51
CA LEU A 642 19.44 9.93 -13.47
C LEU A 642 19.56 10.50 -14.90
N LYS A 643 19.43 11.81 -15.08
CA LYS A 643 19.55 12.44 -16.41
C LYS A 643 20.98 12.35 -16.95
N GLU A 644 21.99 12.53 -16.10
CA GLU A 644 23.39 12.32 -16.45
C GLU A 644 23.62 10.87 -16.91
N GLN A 645 23.11 9.88 -16.17
CA GLN A 645 23.20 8.47 -16.53
C GLN A 645 22.47 8.15 -17.85
N ILE A 646 21.27 8.68 -18.06
CA ILE A 646 20.53 8.50 -19.32
C ILE A 646 21.37 9.04 -20.49
N ARG A 647 21.83 10.29 -20.40
CA ARG A 647 22.64 10.94 -21.43
C ARG A 647 23.95 10.17 -21.72
N HIS A 648 24.63 9.73 -20.67
CA HIS A 648 25.84 8.91 -20.74
C HIS A 648 25.59 7.58 -21.45
N TYR A 649 24.65 6.76 -20.95
CA TYR A 649 24.40 5.42 -21.48
C TYR A 649 23.77 5.44 -22.88
N VAL A 650 22.97 6.47 -23.24
CA VAL A 650 22.49 6.70 -24.61
C VAL A 650 23.68 6.94 -25.55
N THR A 651 24.57 7.89 -25.19
CA THR A 651 25.74 8.24 -25.99
C THR A 651 26.67 7.04 -26.15
N GLU A 652 27.03 6.37 -25.05
CA GLU A 652 27.88 5.19 -25.06
C GLU A 652 27.33 4.05 -25.94
N THR A 653 26.03 3.76 -25.81
CA THR A 653 25.37 2.68 -26.56
C THR A 653 25.28 2.98 -28.05
N LEU A 654 25.01 4.24 -28.44
CA LEU A 654 24.88 4.64 -29.84
C LEU A 654 26.24 4.82 -30.53
N MET A 655 27.25 5.36 -29.84
CA MET A 655 28.58 5.55 -30.41
C MET A 655 29.31 4.22 -30.62
N GLY A 656 29.34 3.36 -29.60
CA GLY A 656 29.99 2.04 -29.64
C GLY A 656 29.24 0.97 -30.45
N LEU A 657 28.16 1.33 -31.14
CA LEU A 657 27.22 0.38 -31.76
C LEU A 657 27.81 -0.32 -32.99
N GLN A 658 28.34 -1.53 -32.83
CA GLN A 658 28.78 -2.38 -33.94
C GLN A 658 27.57 -3.05 -34.61
N ILE A 659 27.01 -2.41 -35.63
CA ILE A 659 25.83 -2.92 -36.33
C ILE A 659 26.26 -3.91 -37.42
N SER A 660 25.90 -5.18 -37.24
CA SER A 660 25.90 -6.17 -38.31
C SER A 660 24.46 -6.50 -38.69
N VAL A 661 24.05 -6.17 -39.91
CA VAL A 661 22.70 -6.40 -40.46
C VAL A 661 22.40 -7.90 -40.72
N THR A 662 23.18 -8.82 -40.14
CA THR A 662 22.84 -10.25 -39.99
C THR A 662 22.12 -10.58 -38.68
N ALA A 663 22.07 -9.64 -37.72
CA ALA A 663 21.31 -9.79 -36.49
C ALA A 663 19.79 -9.64 -36.75
N PRO A 664 18.91 -10.35 -36.00
CA PRO A 664 17.50 -9.99 -35.94
C PRO A 664 17.34 -8.56 -35.38
N PRO A 665 16.22 -7.86 -35.67
CA PRO A 665 15.99 -6.51 -35.18
C PRO A 665 16.14 -6.43 -33.65
N PRO A 666 16.62 -5.31 -33.10
CA PRO A 666 16.84 -5.16 -31.67
C PRO A 666 15.55 -5.48 -30.91
N PRO A 667 15.61 -6.27 -29.81
CA PRO A 667 14.42 -6.71 -29.11
C PRO A 667 13.63 -5.50 -28.63
N VAL A 668 12.37 -5.38 -29.09
CA VAL A 668 11.43 -4.37 -28.60
C VAL A 668 11.40 -4.43 -27.08
N PRO A 669 11.49 -3.30 -26.35
CA PRO A 669 11.43 -3.30 -24.89
C PRO A 669 10.26 -4.13 -24.37
N GLN A 670 10.57 -5.28 -23.76
CA GLN A 670 9.56 -6.19 -23.22
C GLN A 670 9.29 -5.82 -21.77
N ILE A 671 8.00 -5.69 -21.43
CA ILE A 671 7.52 -5.58 -20.06
C ILE A 671 8.12 -6.74 -19.24
N PRO A 672 8.88 -6.48 -18.14
CA PRO A 672 9.46 -7.51 -17.29
C PRO A 672 8.48 -8.64 -16.94
N GLN A 673 8.91 -9.88 -17.13
CA GLN A 673 8.07 -11.05 -16.90
C GLN A 673 7.92 -11.36 -15.40
N GLY A 674 6.77 -11.90 -15.00
CA GLY A 674 6.51 -12.25 -13.60
C GLY A 674 6.15 -11.06 -12.70
N MET A 675 5.76 -9.91 -13.26
CA MET A 675 5.23 -8.78 -12.49
C MET A 675 4.09 -9.20 -11.56
N THR A 676 4.10 -8.64 -10.36
CA THR A 676 3.03 -8.76 -9.35
C THR A 676 2.50 -7.37 -8.99
N THR A 677 1.24 -7.30 -8.57
CA THR A 677 0.62 -6.06 -8.09
C THR A 677 0.30 -6.17 -6.62
N ASN A 678 0.34 -5.06 -5.88
CA ASN A 678 -0.04 -5.05 -4.46
C ASN A 678 -1.57 -5.06 -4.22
N THR A 679 -2.38 -5.48 -5.21
CA THR A 679 -3.86 -5.50 -5.15
C THR A 679 -4.38 -6.26 -3.92
N GLU A 680 -3.81 -7.43 -3.60
CA GLU A 680 -4.20 -8.22 -2.42
C GLU A 680 -3.88 -7.50 -1.10
N ALA A 681 -2.78 -6.76 -1.04
CA ALA A 681 -2.40 -6.00 0.15
C ALA A 681 -3.30 -4.77 0.35
N ILE A 682 -3.73 -4.12 -0.75
CA ILE A 682 -4.74 -3.06 -0.71
C ILE A 682 -6.07 -3.63 -0.24
N ALA A 683 -6.55 -4.72 -0.85
CA ALA A 683 -7.75 -5.46 -0.47
C ALA A 683 -7.77 -5.86 1.02
N ALA A 684 -6.66 -6.41 1.54
CA ALA A 684 -6.52 -6.77 2.94
C ALA A 684 -6.50 -5.55 3.88
N ALA A 685 -5.92 -4.43 3.45
CA ALA A 685 -5.88 -3.19 4.24
C ALA A 685 -7.23 -2.45 4.27
N THR A 686 -8.09 -2.63 3.27
CA THR A 686 -9.43 -2.02 3.16
C THR A 686 -10.56 -2.95 3.63
N GLY A 687 -10.26 -4.23 3.87
CA GLY A 687 -11.24 -5.24 4.29
C GLY A 687 -12.12 -5.77 3.16
N GLN A 688 -11.66 -5.71 1.91
CA GLN A 688 -12.36 -6.13 0.70
C GLN A 688 -11.57 -7.22 -0.04
N SER A 689 -11.64 -8.49 0.40
CA SER A 689 -11.01 -9.59 -0.34
C SER A 689 -11.70 -9.85 -1.68
N LYS A 690 -10.94 -9.96 -2.77
CA LYS A 690 -11.44 -10.39 -4.08
C LYS A 690 -11.46 -11.93 -4.21
N ASP A 691 -12.49 -12.46 -4.84
CA ASP A 691 -12.47 -13.80 -5.47
C ASP A 691 -11.65 -13.76 -6.78
N GLU A 692 -10.79 -14.75 -7.01
CA GLU A 692 -10.36 -15.11 -8.37
C GLU A 692 -11.39 -16.06 -9.00
N GLY A 693 -12.30 -15.51 -9.81
CA GLY A 693 -13.21 -16.30 -10.63
C GLY A 693 -12.48 -16.92 -11.81
N THR A 694 -11.91 -18.12 -11.65
CA THR A 694 -11.31 -18.88 -12.77
C THR A 694 -12.37 -19.26 -13.80
N LEU A 695 -12.48 -18.47 -14.88
CA LEU A 695 -13.28 -18.78 -16.06
C LEU A 695 -12.67 -19.97 -16.80
N THR A 696 -13.05 -21.19 -16.41
CA THR A 696 -12.75 -22.40 -17.18
C THR A 696 -13.51 -22.34 -18.50
N GLU A 697 -12.81 -22.24 -19.63
CA GLU A 697 -13.43 -22.27 -20.95
C GLU A 697 -14.27 -23.55 -21.14
N PRO A 698 -15.50 -23.45 -21.70
CA PRO A 698 -16.28 -24.63 -22.02
C PRO A 698 -15.69 -25.34 -23.25
N GLU A 699 -15.04 -26.49 -23.04
CA GLU A 699 -14.49 -27.33 -24.11
C GLU A 699 -15.53 -27.61 -25.21
N ARG A 700 -15.31 -27.02 -26.40
CA ARG A 700 -16.16 -27.25 -27.58
C ARG A 700 -15.99 -28.67 -28.09
N LYS A 701 -16.93 -29.56 -27.73
CA LYS A 701 -17.01 -30.96 -28.18
C LYS A 701 -17.33 -31.10 -29.68
N ASN A 702 -16.37 -30.74 -30.54
CA ASN A 702 -16.38 -31.09 -31.96
C ASN A 702 -16.02 -32.57 -32.13
N GLY A 703 -17.04 -33.43 -32.25
CA GLY A 703 -16.84 -34.85 -32.45
C GLY A 703 -16.62 -35.24 -33.92
N THR A 704 -15.59 -36.04 -34.20
CA THR A 704 -15.68 -37.16 -35.16
C THR A 704 -14.56 -38.19 -34.91
N PRO A 705 -14.79 -39.51 -35.12
CA PRO A 705 -13.98 -40.55 -34.47
C PRO A 705 -12.97 -41.24 -35.39
N LYS A 706 -11.81 -41.65 -34.83
CA LYS A 706 -10.98 -42.72 -35.43
C LYS A 706 -10.46 -43.75 -34.41
N ARG A 707 -11.10 -44.91 -34.45
CA ARG A 707 -10.60 -46.27 -34.15
C ARG A 707 -9.84 -46.50 -32.82
N ALA A 708 -10.49 -47.27 -31.95
CA ALA A 708 -9.81 -48.05 -30.92
C ALA A 708 -8.88 -49.12 -31.52
N LEU A 709 -7.78 -49.40 -30.82
CA LEU A 709 -7.13 -50.70 -30.85
C LEU A 709 -7.06 -51.26 -29.43
N THR A 710 -7.50 -52.50 -29.29
CA THR A 710 -7.42 -53.31 -28.07
C THR A 710 -5.94 -53.73 -27.83
N GLN A 711 -5.49 -54.28 -26.70
CA GLN A 711 -6.07 -55.44 -26.01
C GLN A 711 -5.29 -55.86 -24.73
N LYS A 712 -6.01 -56.33 -23.69
CA LYS A 712 -5.52 -57.23 -22.58
C LYS A 712 -4.47 -56.62 -21.60
N LYS A 713 -4.30 -57.11 -20.36
CA LYS A 713 -4.85 -58.30 -19.65
C LYS A 713 -4.88 -58.09 -18.10
N ALA A 714 -5.75 -58.86 -17.41
CA ALA A 714 -5.57 -59.61 -16.14
C ALA A 714 -4.37 -59.31 -15.17
N GLN A 715 -4.41 -59.50 -13.84
CA GLN A 715 -5.40 -59.98 -12.83
C GLN A 715 -4.76 -59.81 -11.41
N ALA A 716 -5.42 -59.93 -10.24
CA ALA A 716 -6.78 -59.62 -9.75
C ALA A 716 -6.97 -60.03 -8.26
N ARG A 717 -7.94 -59.39 -7.57
CA ARG A 717 -8.70 -59.86 -6.36
C ARG A 717 -8.07 -59.74 -4.94
N ALA A 718 -8.96 -59.37 -3.98
CA ALA A 718 -9.01 -59.78 -2.55
C ALA A 718 -8.04 -59.14 -1.52
N THR A 719 -8.39 -58.89 -0.23
CA THR A 719 -9.69 -58.87 0.50
C THR A 719 -9.64 -58.06 1.82
N ALA A 720 -10.83 -57.69 2.33
CA ALA A 720 -11.21 -57.01 3.58
C ALA A 720 -10.56 -57.42 4.94
N GLY A 721 -10.74 -56.58 5.99
CA GLY A 721 -10.73 -57.04 7.40
C GLY A 721 -10.47 -56.00 8.52
N ARG A 722 -11.38 -55.92 9.51
CA ARG A 722 -11.28 -55.26 10.86
C ARG A 722 -11.44 -56.39 11.92
N PRO A 723 -11.32 -56.23 13.28
CA PRO A 723 -10.88 -55.11 14.14
C PRO A 723 -9.93 -55.54 15.34
N LEU A 724 -9.96 -54.81 16.47
CA LEU A 724 -9.18 -54.92 17.73
C LEU A 724 -9.48 -56.16 18.63
N PRO A 725 -8.60 -56.48 19.61
CA PRO A 725 -8.98 -56.32 21.05
C PRO A 725 -7.83 -55.88 22.00
N GLY A 726 -8.06 -55.80 23.33
CA GLY A 726 -7.04 -55.39 24.34
C GLY A 726 -7.32 -55.79 25.81
N SER A 727 -6.40 -55.42 26.73
CA SER A 727 -6.36 -55.79 28.17
C SER A 727 -5.42 -54.89 29.01
N LYS A 728 -5.14 -55.15 30.30
CA LYS A 728 -5.97 -54.76 31.48
C LYS A 728 -5.17 -54.76 32.83
N THR A 729 -4.83 -53.56 33.36
CA THR A 729 -4.70 -53.19 34.81
C THR A 729 -3.75 -54.00 35.77
N PRO A 730 -3.54 -53.65 37.08
CA PRO A 730 -3.82 -52.44 37.89
C PRO A 730 -2.68 -51.91 38.85
N SER A 731 -2.98 -50.84 39.64
CA SER A 731 -2.36 -50.42 40.94
C SER A 731 -1.12 -49.48 40.90
N ARG A 732 -0.81 -48.60 41.89
CA ARG A 732 -1.42 -48.28 43.22
C ARG A 732 -1.17 -46.79 43.61
N LEU A 733 -1.89 -46.26 44.63
CA LEU A 733 -1.79 -44.87 45.15
C LEU A 733 -0.62 -44.61 46.12
N LEU A 734 -0.25 -43.33 46.35
CA LEU A 734 -0.25 -42.69 47.70
C LEU A 734 -0.03 -41.15 47.67
N ASN A 735 -0.29 -40.47 48.81
CA ASN A 735 -0.26 -39.00 49.02
C ASN A 735 1.03 -38.50 49.69
N GLY A 736 1.33 -37.18 49.64
CA GLY A 736 2.29 -36.56 50.57
C GLY A 736 2.62 -35.07 50.35
N THR A 737 2.42 -34.24 51.38
CA THR A 737 2.87 -32.84 51.57
C THR A 737 3.27 -32.65 53.05
N PRO A 738 3.88 -31.52 53.51
CA PRO A 738 4.95 -30.67 52.93
C PRO A 738 6.10 -30.30 53.95
N ALA A 739 7.17 -29.61 53.48
CA ALA A 739 8.16 -28.81 54.28
C ALA A 739 9.08 -29.61 55.26
N PRO A 740 10.02 -29.00 56.07
CA PRO A 740 10.43 -27.58 56.25
C PRO A 740 11.96 -27.25 56.43
N SER A 741 12.31 -25.94 56.56
CA SER A 741 13.52 -25.33 57.24
C SER A 741 14.94 -25.59 56.66
N ASN A 742 16.03 -24.77 56.78
CA ASN A 742 16.44 -23.44 57.34
C ASN A 742 17.90 -23.12 56.77
N VAL A 743 18.73 -22.06 56.98
CA VAL A 743 18.87 -20.74 57.69
C VAL A 743 20.08 -19.99 57.00
N VAL A 744 20.15 -18.69 56.64
CA VAL A 744 20.36 -17.40 57.40
C VAL A 744 21.81 -17.22 57.98
N PRO A 745 22.51 -16.04 58.04
CA PRO A 745 22.17 -14.61 57.75
C PRO A 745 23.18 -13.74 56.91
N ALA A 746 22.84 -12.44 56.76
CA ALA A 746 23.68 -11.22 56.55
C ALA A 746 24.05 -10.79 55.11
N SER A 747 24.18 -9.50 54.76
CA SER A 747 24.20 -8.25 55.57
C SER A 747 23.43 -7.05 54.95
N LYS A 748 23.48 -5.88 55.59
CA LYS A 748 22.72 -4.62 55.32
C LYS A 748 23.71 -3.43 55.34
N THR A 749 23.54 -2.19 54.84
CA THR A 749 22.48 -1.35 54.17
C THR A 749 23.16 0.01 53.82
N PRO A 750 22.52 1.07 53.25
CA PRO A 750 21.29 1.20 52.43
C PRO A 750 21.47 2.07 51.15
N SER A 751 20.43 2.19 50.31
CA SER A 751 20.23 3.37 49.45
C SER A 751 18.72 3.72 49.34
N ARG A 752 18.41 4.98 49.02
CA ARG A 752 17.10 5.62 49.26
C ARG A 752 16.31 5.77 47.94
N PRO A 753 14.99 5.49 47.90
CA PRO A 753 14.21 5.61 46.67
C PRO A 753 13.95 7.07 46.29
N LEU A 754 13.80 7.29 44.97
CA LEU A 754 13.14 8.46 44.40
C LEU A 754 11.98 7.98 43.51
N ASN A 755 10.90 8.76 43.50
CA ASN A 755 9.65 8.37 42.85
C ASN A 755 9.78 8.34 41.33
N GLY A 756 9.13 7.36 40.69
CA GLY A 756 8.82 7.45 39.26
C GLY A 756 7.66 8.42 39.00
N ASN A 757 7.52 8.83 37.74
CA ASN A 757 6.23 9.22 37.16
C ASN A 757 6.29 9.07 35.63
N GLY A 758 5.19 8.63 35.03
CA GLY A 758 5.12 8.36 33.59
C GLY A 758 5.08 9.62 32.71
N LEU A 759 5.55 9.49 31.47
CA LEU A 759 5.64 10.57 30.48
C LEU A 759 4.27 10.99 29.91
N THR A 760 3.50 11.75 30.70
CA THR A 760 2.29 12.43 30.21
C THR A 760 2.65 13.81 29.64
N GLN A 761 2.90 13.88 28.34
CA GLN A 761 3.21 15.14 27.66
C GLN A 761 1.99 16.08 27.60
N THR A 762 1.92 17.05 28.50
CA THR A 762 1.07 18.23 28.32
C THR A 762 1.83 19.28 27.52
N ARG A 763 1.42 19.54 26.27
CA ARG A 763 2.01 20.59 25.42
C ARG A 763 1.76 21.97 26.07
N THR A 764 2.76 22.51 26.77
CA THR A 764 2.76 23.92 27.18
C THR A 764 2.84 24.82 25.95
N PRO A 765 2.07 25.92 25.85
CA PRO A 765 2.20 26.87 24.75
C PRO A 765 3.59 27.50 24.74
N SER A 766 4.12 27.75 23.54
CA SER A 766 5.49 28.21 23.34
C SER A 766 5.76 29.59 23.96
N ARG A 767 6.90 29.71 24.63
CA ARG A 767 7.39 30.94 25.26
C ARG A 767 8.14 31.77 24.22
N PRO A 768 7.70 33.00 23.87
CA PRO A 768 8.40 33.83 22.89
C PRO A 768 9.80 34.25 23.34
N LEU A 769 10.69 34.53 22.38
CA LEU A 769 12.05 35.00 22.66
C LEU A 769 12.05 36.31 23.46
N ALA A 770 12.97 36.41 24.42
CA ALA A 770 13.24 37.66 25.12
C ALA A 770 14.05 38.60 24.22
N GLY A 771 13.44 39.69 23.74
CA GLY A 771 14.14 40.70 22.93
C GLY A 771 13.25 41.80 22.34
N ALA A 772 12.00 41.49 21.98
CA ALA A 772 11.09 42.48 21.40
C ALA A 772 10.69 43.58 22.41
N LYS A 773 11.02 44.84 22.12
CA LYS A 773 10.53 46.00 22.88
C LYS A 773 9.01 46.09 22.75
N ARG A 774 8.30 46.03 23.88
CA ARG A 774 6.84 46.21 23.92
C ARG A 774 6.49 47.66 23.59
N VAL A 775 5.59 47.87 22.64
CA VAL A 775 4.98 49.18 22.35
C VAL A 775 4.21 49.65 23.58
N ALA A 776 4.32 50.93 23.95
CA ALA A 776 3.54 51.49 25.06
C ALA A 776 2.06 51.60 24.67
N LEU A 777 1.16 51.27 25.59
CA LEU A 777 -0.29 51.43 25.41
C LEU A 777 -0.79 52.69 26.12
N ASP A 778 -1.75 53.37 25.50
CA ASP A 778 -2.52 54.44 26.12
C ASP A 778 -3.29 53.90 27.35
N PRO A 779 -3.20 54.53 28.53
CA PRO A 779 -4.02 54.17 29.69
C PRO A 779 -5.52 54.08 29.41
N ALA A 780 -6.07 54.87 28.49
CA ALA A 780 -7.48 54.81 28.09
C ALA A 780 -7.83 53.46 27.42
N ALA A 781 -6.92 52.91 26.62
CA ALA A 781 -7.08 51.61 25.97
C ALA A 781 -6.93 50.40 26.94
N LEU A 782 -6.66 50.64 28.23
CA LEU A 782 -6.61 49.62 29.28
C LEU A 782 -7.86 49.61 30.16
N VAL A 783 -8.78 50.56 30.00
CA VAL A 783 -10.01 50.64 30.80
C VAL A 783 -10.96 49.50 30.42
N GLY A 784 -11.32 48.66 31.38
CA GLY A 784 -12.23 47.53 31.18
C GLY A 784 -11.60 46.25 30.62
N VAL A 785 -10.31 46.24 30.27
CA VAL A 785 -9.63 45.06 29.71
C VAL A 785 -9.37 44.02 30.79
N GLY A 786 -10.06 42.88 30.70
CA GLY A 786 -9.92 41.76 31.62
C GLY A 786 -8.63 40.95 31.40
N ALA A 787 -8.17 40.27 32.44
CA ALA A 787 -6.93 39.49 32.42
C ALA A 787 -6.89 38.39 31.32
N ASN A 788 -8.04 37.87 30.90
CA ASN A 788 -8.17 36.81 29.89
C ASN A 788 -8.45 37.33 28.47
N ASP A 789 -8.63 38.64 28.29
CA ASP A 789 -9.08 39.24 27.03
C ASP A 789 -7.89 39.48 26.08
N PRO A 790 -8.10 39.64 24.76
CA PRO A 790 -7.03 39.97 23.82
C PRO A 790 -6.30 41.26 24.23
N CYS A 791 -4.96 41.25 24.18
CA CYS A 791 -4.17 42.43 24.55
C CYS A 791 -4.34 43.54 23.50
N PRO A 792 -4.69 44.79 23.88
CA PRO A 792 -4.94 45.91 22.95
C PRO A 792 -3.77 46.28 22.03
N CYS A 793 -2.55 45.77 22.27
CA CYS A 793 -1.38 46.00 21.42
C CYS A 793 -1.34 45.13 20.14
N GLY A 794 -2.44 44.47 19.77
CA GLY A 794 -2.53 43.62 18.56
C GLY A 794 -1.75 42.31 18.59
N SER A 795 -1.06 41.97 19.69
CA SER A 795 -0.14 40.82 19.77
C SER A 795 -0.77 39.42 19.71
N GLY A 796 -2.09 39.30 19.53
CA GLY A 796 -2.84 38.03 19.59
C GLY A 796 -2.91 37.35 20.96
N GLN A 797 -2.03 37.71 21.90
CA GLN A 797 -1.97 37.12 23.24
C GLN A 797 -3.00 37.72 24.19
N LYS A 798 -3.41 36.94 25.21
CA LYS A 798 -4.25 37.43 26.32
C LYS A 798 -3.49 38.46 27.15
N TYR A 799 -4.18 39.50 27.64
CA TYR A 799 -3.58 40.64 28.33
C TYR A 799 -2.63 40.22 29.47
N LYS A 800 -3.01 39.25 30.32
CA LYS A 800 -2.16 38.73 31.42
C LYS A 800 -0.84 38.08 31.00
N PHE A 801 -0.69 37.68 29.73
CA PHE A 801 0.56 37.14 29.17
C PHE A 801 1.36 38.18 28.36
N CYS A 802 0.72 39.30 28.01
CA CYS A 802 1.36 40.44 27.37
C CYS A 802 1.49 41.61 28.37
N HIS A 803 0.87 42.78 28.14
CA HIS A 803 1.02 43.99 28.97
C HIS A 803 0.50 43.89 30.42
N GLY A 804 -0.29 42.88 30.76
CA GLY A 804 -0.72 42.56 32.12
C GLY A 804 0.28 41.75 32.95
N VAL A 805 1.36 41.23 32.34
CA VAL A 805 2.40 40.46 33.07
C VAL A 805 3.00 41.31 34.18
N GLY A 806 2.90 40.82 35.42
CA GLY A 806 3.45 41.47 36.61
C GLY A 806 2.45 42.32 37.41
N LYS A 807 1.25 42.60 36.89
CA LYS A 807 0.15 43.16 37.68
C LYS A 807 -0.58 42.00 38.39
N LYS A 808 -0.57 42.02 39.72
CA LYS A 808 -1.43 41.19 40.59
C LYS A 808 -2.68 41.98 40.96
#